data_AF-A0A2T4UH78-F1
#
_entry.id   AF-A0A2T4UH78-F1
#
_cell.length_a   1.000
_cell.length_b   1.000
_cell.length_c   1.000
_cell.angle_alpha   90.00
_cell.angle_beta   90.00
_cell.angle_gamma   90.00
#
_symmetry.space_group_name_H-M   'P 1'
#
loop_
_entity.id
_entity.type
_entity.pdbx_description
1 polymer ?
#
loop_
_entity_poly.entity_id
_entity_poly.type
_entity_poly.pdbx_seq_one_letter_code
_entity_poly.pdbx_strand_id
1 'polypeptide(L)'
;MVLGTALAITTTWTTAAGAATIPVTATTDDGTAAGVCELREAVASANGDSAVGGCPAGSGADVITLGSGTYRLDLGALVVTSPLTIDGVGASSTTVRAFGGTRALTVGSGVAAVSVTVTDLRIQGALDGTGERDGGAILVRSLAALEGDRIHVVGTAGEGTRGSAGTAAAAGGTGGQGGFGGAIASLGTLDLADSFVTGTAGRGGVGGRGLNEVFTPPSTLTSAATSGGTGGAGGLGGALLSAGTTTLTNVTVSGTAGAGGMGGQGGNQDIGPMAANGNGGDGGNAGAIAVTSGSLTATHVTVTESTPGPAGTPPASPNPDATPGAPGQAGTIAGVLRTAGTATFTGSILGAGTGAGGCAGPLSDGGGNLTGASSCPGLVGTLALGAVGANGGPTPSAVPGPTSAALDGRTSGCPATDQRGLPRAVAGACDIGAVEVLAPVVTVSPAQDVGETTATVVGTVDARLTPTTVAFRVTPSGGTPFTTTARSVSSDPPGARFVGEPLSGLTPGTDHAVVVVATTAYGVVESAAGSFRTTGTAPGGSTPGGGTPGSEAPSGGASSGGGSGTTTPPATPASPSSAPAPSSDPAPAVAAAPRLSGLSVRAATLTRRTRSTVRYRLDVAARTTLTIEQVLPGRRSGERCIAARPGRRIAAGQRCSRLLRRATITRTDAAGDRTVVLRTTIGRVTLAPGSYRLTAVATAAGKASAPVSATFRVVAPRR
;
A
#
# COMPACT_ATOMS: atom_id res chain seq x y z
N MET A 1 68.89 35.86 0.98
CA MET A 1 67.91 35.67 2.07
C MET A 1 66.52 35.70 1.44
N VAL A 2 65.92 34.53 1.21
CA VAL A 2 64.59 34.41 0.58
C VAL A 2 63.75 33.53 1.51
N LEU A 3 62.68 34.09 2.08
CA LEU A 3 61.72 33.33 2.88
C LEU A 3 60.75 32.61 1.95
N GLY A 4 60.68 31.28 2.06
CA GLY A 4 59.63 30.49 1.42
C GLY A 4 58.37 30.47 2.28
N THR A 5 57.30 31.11 1.82
CA THR A 5 55.98 31.05 2.47
C THR A 5 55.26 29.75 2.11
N ALA A 6 55.11 28.85 3.08
CA ALA A 6 54.34 27.62 2.91
C ALA A 6 52.83 27.91 2.90
N LEU A 7 52.17 27.64 1.78
CA LEU A 7 50.71 27.76 1.64
C LEU A 7 50.03 26.55 2.29
N ALA A 8 49.44 26.74 3.48
CA ALA A 8 48.68 25.71 4.17
C ALA A 8 47.29 25.54 3.52
N ILE A 9 47.14 24.51 2.69
CA ILE A 9 45.83 24.14 2.12
C ILE A 9 44.99 23.47 3.21
N THR A 10 44.06 24.20 3.81
CA THR A 10 43.06 23.66 4.72
C THR A 10 41.97 22.95 3.93
N THR A 11 42.10 21.63 3.76
CA THR A 11 41.02 20.78 3.25
C THR A 11 39.89 20.72 4.28
N THR A 12 38.90 21.59 4.12
CA THR A 12 37.65 21.53 4.87
C THR A 12 36.85 20.32 4.40
N TRP A 13 36.87 19.25 5.20
CA TRP A 13 35.98 18.11 5.01
C TRP A 13 34.55 18.56 5.29
N THR A 14 33.78 18.84 4.24
CA THR A 14 32.32 18.93 4.36
C THR A 14 31.79 17.53 4.65
N THR A 15 31.70 17.17 5.93
CA THR A 15 30.85 16.07 6.36
C THR A 15 29.45 16.35 5.84
N ALA A 16 28.88 15.47 5.03
CA ALA A 16 27.47 15.55 4.68
C ALA A 16 26.68 15.59 5.98
N ALA A 17 25.97 16.70 6.24
CA ALA A 17 25.15 16.84 7.42
C ALA A 17 24.10 15.72 7.39
N GLY A 18 24.02 14.94 8.46
CA GLY A 18 23.01 13.89 8.56
C GLY A 18 21.64 14.54 8.71
N ALA A 19 20.69 14.13 7.87
CA ALA A 19 19.28 14.49 7.99
C ALA A 19 18.79 14.42 9.44
N ALA A 20 18.16 15.48 9.94
CA ALA A 20 17.53 15.44 11.25
C ALA A 20 16.28 14.56 11.19
N THR A 21 15.90 13.97 12.32
CA THR A 21 14.61 13.29 12.46
C THR A 21 13.74 14.13 13.40
N ILE A 22 12.61 14.63 12.89
CA ILE A 22 11.71 15.55 13.58
C ILE A 22 10.42 14.79 13.92
N PRO A 23 10.29 14.22 15.14
CA PRO A 23 9.11 13.48 15.55
C PRO A 23 7.98 14.44 15.94
N VAL A 24 6.87 14.42 15.21
CA VAL A 24 5.70 15.23 15.53
C VAL A 24 4.95 14.61 16.71
N THR A 25 4.80 15.37 17.79
CA THR A 25 4.22 14.89 19.06
C THR A 25 2.79 15.35 19.30
N ALA A 26 2.29 16.33 18.52
CA ALA A 26 0.94 16.85 18.60
C ALA A 26 0.20 16.72 17.26
N THR A 27 -1.11 16.52 17.32
CA THR A 27 -2.02 16.42 16.15
C THR A 27 -2.83 17.68 15.91
N THR A 28 -2.67 18.69 16.77
CA THR A 28 -3.19 20.04 16.64
C THR A 28 -2.35 20.86 15.66
N ASP A 29 -2.90 22.00 15.28
CA ASP A 29 -2.26 23.05 14.49
C ASP A 29 -2.82 24.38 15.01
N ASP A 30 -2.54 24.68 16.28
CA ASP A 30 -3.04 25.90 16.94
C ASP A 30 -1.95 26.96 17.13
N GLY A 31 -0.66 26.61 17.02
CA GLY A 31 0.46 27.54 17.15
C GLY A 31 0.62 28.14 18.56
N THR A 32 -0.07 27.61 19.56
CA THR A 32 -0.07 28.08 20.97
C THR A 32 0.36 27.01 21.97
N ALA A 33 0.39 25.74 21.58
CA ALA A 33 0.73 24.59 22.42
C ALA A 33 2.23 24.55 22.81
N ALA A 34 2.60 25.32 23.84
CA ALA A 34 3.99 25.41 24.31
C ALA A 34 4.59 24.04 24.70
N GLY A 35 5.68 23.66 24.04
CA GLY A 35 6.50 22.49 24.41
C GLY A 35 6.09 21.15 23.76
N VAL A 36 5.18 21.16 22.78
CA VAL A 36 4.95 20.04 21.85
C VAL A 36 5.43 20.44 20.45
N CYS A 37 5.76 19.45 19.61
CA CYS A 37 6.07 19.66 18.20
C CYS A 37 4.81 19.37 17.36
N GLU A 38 4.22 20.41 16.79
CA GLU A 38 3.11 20.32 15.80
C GLU A 38 3.65 20.06 14.38
N LEU A 39 2.78 19.59 13.47
CA LEU A 39 3.22 19.27 12.09
C LEU A 39 3.70 20.51 11.32
N ARG A 40 3.04 21.67 11.52
CA ARG A 40 3.46 22.93 10.91
C ARG A 40 4.81 23.40 11.42
N GLU A 41 5.04 23.27 12.73
CA GLU A 41 6.32 23.59 13.36
C GLU A 41 7.45 22.67 12.88
N ALA A 42 7.15 21.39 12.65
CA ALA A 42 8.12 20.43 12.12
C ALA A 42 8.54 20.79 10.69
N VAL A 43 7.58 21.15 9.82
CA VAL A 43 7.86 21.65 8.47
C VAL A 43 8.61 22.98 8.50
N ALA A 44 8.25 23.89 9.40
CA ALA A 44 8.98 25.15 9.58
C ALA A 44 10.42 24.92 10.05
N SER A 45 10.64 23.94 10.94
CA SER A 45 11.96 23.59 11.46
C SER A 45 12.87 22.98 10.40
N ALA A 46 12.31 22.16 9.51
CA ALA A 46 13.01 21.61 8.35
C ALA A 46 13.26 22.65 7.25
N ASN A 47 12.31 23.55 6.99
CA ASN A 47 12.45 24.61 5.99
C ASN A 47 13.55 25.62 6.36
N GLY A 48 13.84 25.80 7.65
CA GLY A 48 14.76 26.81 8.16
C GLY A 48 15.99 26.28 8.91
N ASP A 49 16.26 24.97 8.88
CA ASP A 49 17.35 24.30 9.64
C ASP A 49 17.47 24.79 11.10
N SER A 50 16.35 25.07 11.75
CA SER A 50 16.29 25.77 13.04
C SER A 50 15.09 25.32 13.88
N ALA A 51 15.18 25.41 15.20
CA ALA A 51 14.13 24.89 16.08
C ALA A 51 12.93 25.84 16.11
N VAL A 52 11.74 25.35 15.73
CA VAL A 52 10.48 26.08 15.81
C VAL A 52 9.54 25.38 16.79
N GLY A 53 8.93 26.14 17.70
CA GLY A 53 7.98 25.59 18.67
C GLY A 53 8.62 24.59 19.63
N GLY A 54 7.98 23.42 19.80
CA GLY A 54 8.58 22.29 20.52
C GLY A 54 9.39 21.32 19.63
N CYS A 55 9.60 21.63 18.35
CA CYS A 55 10.35 20.77 17.44
C CYS A 55 11.88 20.97 17.54
N PRO A 56 12.68 19.91 17.36
CA PRO A 56 14.12 20.06 17.15
C PRO A 56 14.41 20.78 15.83
N ALA A 57 15.58 21.43 15.74
CA ALA A 57 16.07 22.02 14.50
C ALA A 57 16.24 20.97 13.40
N GLY A 58 15.94 21.37 12.17
CA GLY A 58 16.31 20.63 10.96
C GLY A 58 17.81 20.64 10.68
N SER A 59 18.26 19.77 9.79
CA SER A 59 19.59 19.84 9.17
C SER A 59 19.63 19.11 7.83
N GLY A 60 19.35 19.84 6.75
CA GLY A 60 19.48 19.38 5.37
C GLY A 60 18.21 18.69 4.85
N ALA A 61 18.29 17.39 4.58
CA ALA A 61 17.20 16.62 3.99
C ALA A 61 16.38 15.85 5.04
N ASP A 62 15.60 16.57 5.85
CA ASP A 62 15.05 16.05 7.10
C ASP A 62 13.96 14.98 6.96
N VAL A 63 13.74 14.20 8.02
CA VAL A 63 12.69 13.19 8.10
C VAL A 63 11.69 13.55 9.21
N ILE A 64 10.50 14.00 8.83
CA ILE A 64 9.38 14.27 9.71
C ILE A 64 8.59 12.97 9.91
N THR A 65 8.56 12.44 11.14
CA THR A 65 7.87 11.16 11.44
C THR A 65 6.55 11.39 12.16
N LEU A 66 5.48 10.79 11.66
CA LEU A 66 4.11 10.87 12.16
C LEU A 66 3.66 9.54 12.78
N GLY A 67 2.97 9.61 13.91
CA GLY A 67 2.29 8.45 14.50
C GLY A 67 0.94 8.17 13.84
N SER A 68 0.20 7.21 14.41
CA SER A 68 -1.21 7.01 14.05
C SER A 68 -2.06 8.14 14.63
N GLY A 69 -2.87 8.79 13.80
CA GLY A 69 -3.72 9.92 14.20
C GLY A 69 -4.11 10.79 13.01
N THR A 70 -4.98 11.77 13.28
CA THR A 70 -5.36 12.81 12.32
C THR A 70 -4.66 14.11 12.70
N TYR A 71 -3.58 14.42 12.00
CA TYR A 71 -2.87 15.69 12.08
C TYR A 71 -3.70 16.74 11.35
N ARG A 72 -4.23 17.70 12.09
CA ARG A 72 -5.05 18.79 11.56
C ARG A 72 -4.14 19.85 10.93
N LEU A 73 -4.67 20.56 9.95
CA LEU A 73 -4.12 21.81 9.42
C LEU A 73 -5.27 22.84 9.44
N ASP A 74 -5.33 23.61 10.52
CA ASP A 74 -6.35 24.60 10.81
C ASP A 74 -5.89 26.02 10.41
N LEU A 75 -4.58 26.26 10.37
CA LEU A 75 -3.94 27.50 9.95
C LEU A 75 -3.55 27.51 8.45
N GLY A 76 -4.17 26.64 7.66
CA GLY A 76 -4.03 26.54 6.20
C GLY A 76 -2.97 25.56 5.70
N ALA A 77 -2.57 25.67 4.42
CA ALA A 77 -1.65 24.72 3.80
C ALA A 77 -0.26 24.68 4.47
N LEU A 78 0.39 23.52 4.44
CA LEU A 78 1.83 23.40 4.67
C LEU A 78 2.56 23.82 3.39
N VAL A 79 3.53 24.71 3.50
CA VAL A 79 4.42 25.09 2.39
C VAL A 79 5.79 24.50 2.65
N VAL A 80 6.22 23.56 1.81
CA VAL A 80 7.52 22.90 1.94
C VAL A 80 8.49 23.51 0.94
N THR A 81 9.57 24.11 1.45
CA THR A 81 10.57 24.86 0.67
C THR A 81 11.98 24.29 0.79
N SER A 82 12.21 23.27 1.63
CA SER A 82 13.44 22.48 1.71
C SER A 82 13.20 21.02 1.31
N PRO A 83 14.24 20.26 0.94
CA PRO A 83 14.12 18.82 0.76
C PRO A 83 13.77 18.13 2.08
N LEU A 84 12.73 17.31 2.11
CA LEU A 84 12.37 16.54 3.31
C LEU A 84 11.54 15.29 2.98
N THR A 85 11.44 14.37 3.93
CA THR A 85 10.53 13.23 3.93
C THR A 85 9.44 13.43 4.99
N ILE A 86 8.17 13.16 4.66
CA ILE A 86 7.07 13.06 5.63
C ILE A 86 6.62 11.60 5.68
N ASP A 87 6.88 10.92 6.80
CA ASP A 87 6.68 9.48 6.97
C ASP A 87 5.58 9.17 8.00
N GLY A 88 4.56 8.42 7.59
CA GLY A 88 3.48 7.94 8.45
C GLY A 88 3.66 6.51 8.94
N VAL A 89 2.58 5.91 9.49
CA VAL A 89 2.55 4.48 9.86
C VAL A 89 1.52 3.65 9.07
N GLY A 90 1.02 4.20 7.97
CA GLY A 90 0.10 3.60 7.00
C GLY A 90 -1.05 4.56 6.67
N ALA A 91 -1.47 4.63 5.41
CA ALA A 91 -2.52 5.56 4.94
C ALA A 91 -3.92 5.32 5.53
N SER A 92 -4.15 4.17 6.18
CA SER A 92 -5.34 3.89 6.99
C SER A 92 -5.25 4.37 8.45
N SER A 93 -4.06 4.76 8.91
CA SER A 93 -3.72 5.02 10.32
C SER A 93 -3.17 6.43 10.58
N THR A 94 -2.47 7.02 9.61
CA THR A 94 -1.97 8.41 9.65
C THR A 94 -2.72 9.23 8.61
N THR A 95 -3.34 10.34 9.02
CA THR A 95 -4.00 11.28 8.12
C THR A 95 -3.52 12.69 8.41
N VAL A 96 -3.02 13.39 7.39
CA VAL A 96 -2.84 14.85 7.38
C VAL A 96 -4.08 15.45 6.74
N ARG A 97 -4.80 16.33 7.45
CA ARG A 97 -6.10 16.85 7.02
C ARG A 97 -6.19 18.37 7.12
N ALA A 98 -6.41 19.02 5.99
CA ALA A 98 -6.73 20.44 5.90
C ALA A 98 -8.18 20.75 6.29
N PHE A 99 -8.37 21.94 6.84
CA PHE A 99 -9.65 22.57 7.15
C PHE A 99 -9.72 23.97 6.52
N GLY A 100 -10.88 24.63 6.63
CA GLY A 100 -11.06 26.02 6.23
C GLY A 100 -10.82 26.33 4.75
N GLY A 101 -11.16 25.42 3.84
CA GLY A 101 -10.99 25.68 2.40
C GLY A 101 -9.52 25.73 1.94
N THR A 102 -8.62 24.96 2.55
CA THR A 102 -7.20 24.95 2.11
C THR A 102 -6.77 23.59 1.59
N ARG A 103 -5.75 23.56 0.72
CA ARG A 103 -5.04 22.31 0.42
C ARG A 103 -4.14 21.93 1.59
N ALA A 104 -3.76 20.66 1.70
CA ALA A 104 -2.88 20.22 2.78
C ALA A 104 -1.40 20.58 2.52
N LEU A 105 -0.94 20.46 1.27
CA LEU A 105 0.47 20.61 0.91
C LEU A 105 0.69 21.46 -0.34
N THR A 106 1.60 22.43 -0.25
CA THR A 106 2.21 23.11 -1.40
C THR A 106 3.70 22.79 -1.42
N VAL A 107 4.17 22.12 -2.47
CA VAL A 107 5.56 21.72 -2.65
C VAL A 107 6.30 22.74 -3.50
N GLY A 108 7.37 23.31 -2.93
CA GLY A 108 8.23 24.32 -3.53
C GLY A 108 7.68 25.74 -3.43
N SER A 109 8.60 26.71 -3.50
CA SER A 109 8.32 28.15 -3.61
C SER A 109 8.04 28.59 -5.04
N GLY A 110 8.47 27.80 -6.04
CA GLY A 110 8.41 28.15 -7.46
C GLY A 110 9.65 28.89 -7.99
N VAL A 111 10.62 29.22 -7.13
CA VAL A 111 11.88 29.90 -7.51
C VAL A 111 13.15 29.09 -7.23
N ALA A 112 13.05 27.98 -6.47
CA ALA A 112 14.14 27.08 -6.16
C ALA A 112 13.70 25.62 -6.36
N ALA A 113 14.66 24.75 -6.67
CA ALA A 113 14.42 23.31 -6.80
C ALA A 113 14.29 22.66 -5.43
N VAL A 114 13.25 21.84 -5.24
CA VAL A 114 12.92 21.17 -3.98
C VAL A 114 12.40 19.76 -4.27
N SER A 115 12.91 18.76 -3.56
CA SER A 115 12.45 17.36 -3.66
C SER A 115 11.85 16.90 -2.34
N VAL A 116 10.58 16.50 -2.34
CA VAL A 116 9.88 16.02 -1.15
C VAL A 116 9.45 14.57 -1.35
N THR A 117 9.66 13.73 -0.35
CA THR A 117 9.15 12.37 -0.29
C THR A 117 8.01 12.29 0.73
N VAL A 118 6.93 11.57 0.41
CA VAL A 118 5.81 11.33 1.33
C VAL A 118 5.49 9.84 1.36
N THR A 119 5.50 9.24 2.54
CA THR A 119 5.29 7.80 2.73
C THR A 119 4.19 7.51 3.74
N ASP A 120 3.47 6.40 3.53
CA ASP A 120 2.66 5.74 4.57
C ASP A 120 1.58 6.62 5.23
N LEU A 121 0.95 7.54 4.49
CA LEU A 121 -0.08 8.42 5.05
C LEU A 121 -1.18 8.80 4.06
N ARG A 122 -2.32 9.22 4.61
CA ARG A 122 -3.40 9.87 3.86
C ARG A 122 -3.21 11.39 3.89
N ILE A 123 -3.24 12.03 2.73
CA ILE A 123 -3.36 13.48 2.61
C ILE A 123 -4.80 13.80 2.22
N GLN A 124 -5.48 14.59 3.05
CA GLN A 124 -6.83 15.05 2.79
C GLN A 124 -6.88 16.58 2.74
N GLY A 125 -7.19 17.13 1.58
CA GLY A 125 -7.50 18.55 1.40
C GLY A 125 -8.90 18.95 1.86
N ALA A 126 -9.25 20.20 1.61
CA ALA A 126 -10.64 20.65 1.66
C ALA A 126 -11.52 19.84 0.69
N LEU A 127 -12.78 19.61 1.08
CA LEU A 127 -13.75 18.79 0.33
C LEU A 127 -15.03 19.55 -0.07
N ASP A 128 -15.19 20.76 0.46
CA ASP A 128 -16.35 21.65 0.34
C ASP A 128 -16.32 22.57 -0.89
N GLY A 129 -15.24 22.52 -1.68
CA GLY A 129 -15.09 23.33 -2.90
C GLY A 129 -14.82 24.82 -2.65
N THR A 130 -14.79 25.28 -1.39
CA THR A 130 -14.51 26.69 -1.05
C THR A 130 -13.04 27.08 -1.23
N GLY A 131 -12.19 26.11 -1.53
CA GLY A 131 -10.75 26.26 -1.37
C GLY A 131 -9.99 26.77 -2.58
N GLU A 132 -8.67 26.67 -2.46
CA GLU A 132 -7.76 27.10 -3.51
C GLU A 132 -8.04 26.37 -4.84
N ARG A 133 -7.94 27.13 -5.94
CA ARG A 133 -8.40 26.70 -7.27
C ARG A 133 -7.87 25.33 -7.66
N ASP A 134 -6.58 25.20 -7.95
CA ASP A 134 -6.02 23.95 -8.48
C ASP A 134 -5.31 23.14 -7.39
N GLY A 135 -5.40 21.80 -7.43
CA GLY A 135 -4.73 20.92 -6.46
C GLY A 135 -5.36 20.98 -5.07
N GLY A 136 -6.58 20.44 -4.93
CA GLY A 136 -7.38 20.58 -3.70
C GLY A 136 -6.78 19.94 -2.45
N ALA A 137 -5.87 18.97 -2.58
CA ALA A 137 -5.07 18.43 -1.49
C ALA A 137 -3.56 18.75 -1.61
N ILE A 138 -3.02 18.67 -2.82
CA ILE A 138 -1.58 18.89 -3.10
C ILE A 138 -1.39 19.76 -4.34
N LEU A 139 -0.51 20.77 -4.24
CA LEU A 139 0.04 21.51 -5.37
C LEU A 139 1.56 21.32 -5.43
N VAL A 140 2.08 20.81 -6.54
CA VAL A 140 3.53 20.73 -6.82
C VAL A 140 3.88 21.83 -7.82
N ARG A 141 4.77 22.76 -7.45
CA ARG A 141 5.19 23.86 -8.34
C ARG A 141 6.20 23.41 -9.39
N SER A 142 6.42 24.22 -10.42
CA SER A 142 7.21 23.88 -11.63
C SER A 142 8.66 23.46 -11.39
N LEU A 143 9.30 23.91 -10.31
CA LEU A 143 10.66 23.51 -9.93
C LEU A 143 10.68 22.45 -8.80
N ALA A 144 9.52 22.00 -8.34
CA ALA A 144 9.41 21.01 -7.27
C ALA A 144 9.28 19.59 -7.83
N ALA A 145 9.77 18.63 -7.06
CA ALA A 145 9.52 17.21 -7.22
C ALA A 145 8.80 16.67 -5.97
N LEU A 146 7.77 15.86 -6.18
CA LEU A 146 7.10 15.09 -5.15
C LEU A 146 7.17 13.60 -5.49
N GLU A 147 7.76 12.81 -4.61
CA GLU A 147 7.74 11.35 -4.63
C GLU A 147 6.75 10.87 -3.56
N GLY A 148 5.78 10.03 -3.93
CA GLY A 148 4.78 9.49 -3.01
C GLY A 148 4.71 7.98 -3.07
N ASP A 149 4.97 7.30 -1.95
CA ASP A 149 4.90 5.84 -1.83
C ASP A 149 3.84 5.42 -0.79
N ARG A 150 2.89 4.59 -1.22
CA ARG A 150 1.79 4.07 -0.38
C ARG A 150 0.96 5.17 0.29
N ILE A 151 0.73 6.26 -0.43
CA ILE A 151 -0.07 7.40 0.02
C ILE A 151 -1.50 7.37 -0.53
N HIS A 152 -2.44 7.91 0.25
CA HIS A 152 -3.83 8.10 -0.18
C HIS A 152 -4.14 9.59 -0.24
N VAL A 153 -4.30 10.16 -1.43
CA VAL A 153 -4.57 11.60 -1.61
C VAL A 153 -6.05 11.83 -1.96
N VAL A 154 -6.71 12.71 -1.20
CA VAL A 154 -8.13 13.05 -1.34
C VAL A 154 -8.35 14.55 -1.33
N GLY A 155 -9.02 15.12 -2.33
CA GLY A 155 -9.36 16.55 -2.31
C GLY A 155 -10.50 16.95 -3.27
N THR A 156 -11.05 18.14 -3.02
CA THR A 156 -11.92 18.86 -3.96
C THR A 156 -11.25 20.18 -4.34
N ALA A 157 -11.12 20.45 -5.64
CA ALA A 157 -10.57 21.72 -6.13
C ALA A 157 -11.57 22.88 -5.97
N GLY A 158 -11.05 24.12 -5.90
CA GLY A 158 -11.86 25.32 -5.66
C GLY A 158 -12.90 25.61 -6.74
N GLU A 159 -14.09 26.03 -6.33
CA GLU A 159 -15.14 26.50 -7.24
C GLU A 159 -14.78 27.82 -7.93
N GLY A 160 -15.33 28.02 -9.13
CA GLY A 160 -15.19 29.26 -9.89
C GLY A 160 -15.89 30.43 -9.22
N THR A 161 -15.31 31.62 -9.34
CA THR A 161 -15.88 32.85 -8.79
C THR A 161 -17.25 33.18 -9.40
N ARG A 162 -18.16 33.79 -8.61
CA ARG A 162 -19.41 34.32 -9.17
C ARG A 162 -19.11 35.50 -10.12
N GLY A 163 -19.80 35.54 -11.25
CA GLY A 163 -19.73 36.66 -12.18
C GLY A 163 -20.26 37.96 -11.57
N SER A 164 -19.69 39.10 -11.99
CA SER A 164 -20.10 40.44 -11.55
C SER A 164 -21.57 40.72 -11.86
N ALA A 165 -22.24 41.53 -11.04
CA ALA A 165 -23.58 42.02 -11.39
C ALA A 165 -23.53 42.89 -12.68
N GLY A 166 -24.62 42.88 -13.44
CA GLY A 166 -24.80 43.71 -14.62
C GLY A 166 -24.84 45.20 -14.29
N THR A 167 -24.69 46.03 -15.31
CA THR A 167 -24.71 47.49 -15.21
C THR A 167 -25.55 48.07 -16.35
N ALA A 168 -25.85 49.37 -16.32
CA ALA A 168 -26.66 50.04 -17.34
C ALA A 168 -26.19 49.83 -18.80
N ALA A 169 -24.92 49.45 -18.98
CA ALA A 169 -24.31 49.17 -20.29
C ALA A 169 -23.96 47.68 -20.52
N ALA A 170 -24.21 46.77 -19.56
CA ALA A 170 -23.75 45.39 -19.63
C ALA A 170 -24.67 44.36 -18.93
N ALA A 171 -24.76 43.17 -19.53
CA ALA A 171 -25.29 41.97 -18.89
C ALA A 171 -24.49 41.58 -17.63
N GLY A 172 -25.02 40.65 -16.84
CA GLY A 172 -24.25 40.01 -15.78
C GLY A 172 -22.96 39.38 -16.33
N GLY A 173 -21.88 39.46 -15.56
CA GLY A 173 -20.59 38.87 -15.90
C GLY A 173 -20.63 37.34 -15.93
N THR A 174 -19.74 36.72 -16.69
CA THR A 174 -19.62 35.26 -16.72
C THR A 174 -19.09 34.72 -15.39
N GLY A 175 -19.54 33.52 -15.00
CA GLY A 175 -18.95 32.80 -13.89
C GLY A 175 -17.51 32.37 -14.19
N GLY A 176 -16.65 32.38 -13.18
CA GLY A 176 -15.27 31.91 -13.27
C GLY A 176 -15.17 30.41 -13.51
N GLN A 177 -14.04 29.95 -14.06
CA GLN A 177 -13.80 28.53 -14.28
C GLN A 177 -13.47 27.81 -12.96
N GLY A 178 -14.04 26.63 -12.77
CA GLY A 178 -13.72 25.74 -11.65
C GLY A 178 -12.31 25.17 -11.73
N GLY A 179 -11.74 24.85 -10.56
CA GLY A 179 -10.36 24.44 -10.41
C GLY A 179 -10.05 23.01 -10.85
N PHE A 180 -8.80 22.77 -11.24
CA PHE A 180 -8.32 21.52 -11.83
C PHE A 180 -7.57 20.64 -10.82
N GLY A 181 -7.54 19.33 -11.03
CA GLY A 181 -6.76 18.41 -10.19
C GLY A 181 -7.31 18.37 -8.76
N GLY A 182 -8.50 17.81 -8.57
CA GLY A 182 -9.21 17.86 -7.29
C GLY A 182 -8.38 17.32 -6.11
N ALA A 183 -7.62 16.25 -6.32
CA ALA A 183 -6.63 15.78 -5.34
C ALA A 183 -5.28 16.48 -5.53
N ILE A 184 -4.69 16.36 -6.73
CA ILE A 184 -3.32 16.80 -7.01
C ILE A 184 -3.29 17.68 -8.26
N ALA A 185 -2.60 18.81 -8.19
CA ALA A 185 -2.12 19.53 -9.36
C ALA A 185 -0.58 19.56 -9.36
N SER A 186 0.04 18.98 -10.39
CA SER A 186 1.49 19.00 -10.57
C SER A 186 1.90 19.85 -11.75
N LEU A 187 2.61 20.94 -11.47
CA LEU A 187 3.29 21.78 -12.45
C LEU A 187 4.76 21.38 -12.65
N GLY A 188 5.33 20.62 -11.70
CA GLY A 188 6.71 20.14 -11.70
C GLY A 188 6.80 18.64 -11.93
N THR A 189 7.61 17.94 -11.12
CA THR A 189 7.74 16.48 -11.18
C THR A 189 6.87 15.81 -10.12
N LEU A 190 6.12 14.79 -10.52
CA LEU A 190 5.33 13.94 -9.62
C LEU A 190 5.66 12.47 -9.91
N ASP A 191 6.13 11.72 -8.92
CA ASP A 191 6.26 10.27 -9.00
C ASP A 191 5.41 9.63 -7.91
N LEU A 192 4.55 8.68 -8.27
CA LEU A 192 3.67 7.98 -7.33
C LEU A 192 3.79 6.47 -7.51
N ALA A 193 4.13 5.78 -6.42
CA ALA A 193 4.22 4.33 -6.31
C ALA A 193 3.17 3.78 -5.32
N ASP A 194 2.57 2.64 -5.65
CA ASP A 194 1.71 1.84 -4.75
C ASP A 194 0.60 2.67 -4.04
N SER A 195 0.10 3.72 -4.70
CA SER A 195 -0.69 4.80 -4.10
C SER A 195 -2.12 4.89 -4.64
N PHE A 196 -2.99 5.61 -3.93
CA PHE A 196 -4.37 5.90 -4.36
C PHE A 196 -4.63 7.41 -4.42
N VAL A 197 -5.12 7.88 -5.57
CA VAL A 197 -5.47 9.29 -5.79
C VAL A 197 -6.95 9.40 -6.13
N THR A 198 -7.70 10.18 -5.36
CA THR A 198 -9.12 10.42 -5.66
C THR A 198 -9.56 11.85 -5.38
N GLY A 199 -10.42 12.41 -6.23
CA GLY A 199 -10.86 13.78 -6.03
C GLY A 199 -12.00 14.24 -6.94
N THR A 200 -12.46 15.46 -6.66
CA THR A 200 -13.46 16.16 -7.47
C THR A 200 -12.90 17.49 -7.94
N ALA A 201 -12.93 17.76 -9.25
CA ALA A 201 -12.53 19.05 -9.78
C ALA A 201 -13.59 20.12 -9.47
N GLY A 202 -13.18 21.38 -9.35
CA GLY A 202 -14.04 22.46 -8.88
C GLY A 202 -15.20 22.77 -9.83
N ARG A 203 -16.35 23.16 -9.30
CA ARG A 203 -17.50 23.58 -10.11
C ARG A 203 -17.22 24.92 -10.80
N GLY A 204 -17.82 25.13 -11.96
CA GLY A 204 -17.87 26.45 -12.57
C GLY A 204 -18.68 27.43 -11.71
N GLY A 205 -18.26 28.69 -11.70
CA GLY A 205 -18.91 29.74 -10.92
C GLY A 205 -20.29 30.10 -11.45
N VAL A 206 -21.15 30.61 -10.57
CA VAL A 206 -22.48 31.09 -10.97
C VAL A 206 -22.36 32.39 -11.78
N GLY A 207 -23.11 32.51 -12.87
CA GLY A 207 -23.18 33.73 -13.67
C GLY A 207 -23.73 34.92 -12.86
N GLY A 208 -23.29 36.13 -13.22
CA GLY A 208 -23.73 37.36 -12.59
C GLY A 208 -25.21 37.66 -12.83
N ARG A 209 -25.89 38.25 -11.85
CA ARG A 209 -27.26 38.77 -12.06
C ARG A 209 -27.23 39.93 -13.04
N GLY A 210 -28.19 40.04 -13.94
CA GLY A 210 -28.44 41.29 -14.67
C GLY A 210 -28.86 42.41 -13.73
N LEU A 211 -28.77 43.68 -14.15
CA LEU A 211 -29.38 44.76 -13.38
C LEU A 211 -30.90 44.82 -13.64
N ASN A 212 -31.66 45.22 -12.63
CA ASN A 212 -33.06 45.59 -12.80
C ASN A 212 -33.20 46.94 -13.50
N GLU A 213 -34.36 47.21 -14.06
CA GLU A 213 -34.74 48.54 -14.55
C GLU A 213 -34.60 49.60 -13.44
N VAL A 214 -34.11 50.80 -13.80
CA VAL A 214 -33.96 51.91 -12.85
C VAL A 214 -34.56 53.19 -13.41
N PHE A 215 -35.65 53.63 -12.77
CA PHE A 215 -36.24 54.94 -12.97
C PHE A 215 -35.66 55.97 -12.00
N THR A 216 -35.15 57.09 -12.51
CA THR A 216 -34.90 58.28 -11.69
C THR A 216 -36.01 59.31 -11.86
N PRO A 217 -36.57 59.87 -10.77
CA PRO A 217 -37.55 60.94 -10.87
C PRO A 217 -37.01 62.18 -11.62
N PRO A 218 -37.82 62.85 -12.47
CA PRO A 218 -39.20 62.53 -12.84
C PRO A 218 -39.25 61.56 -14.02
N SER A 219 -39.47 60.27 -13.75
CA SER A 219 -39.77 59.22 -14.74
C SER A 219 -38.84 59.17 -15.96
N THR A 220 -37.54 59.39 -15.78
CA THR A 220 -36.55 59.07 -16.81
C THR A 220 -36.06 57.64 -16.60
N LEU A 221 -36.20 56.81 -17.64
CA LEU A 221 -35.59 55.49 -17.68
C LEU A 221 -34.07 55.68 -17.81
N THR A 222 -33.32 55.37 -16.75
CA THR A 222 -31.86 55.54 -16.75
C THR A 222 -31.10 54.28 -17.15
N SER A 223 -31.73 53.11 -17.02
CA SER A 223 -31.20 51.84 -17.53
C SER A 223 -32.30 50.81 -17.69
N ALA A 224 -32.39 50.19 -18.86
CA ALA A 224 -33.20 48.98 -19.07
C ALA A 224 -32.56 47.78 -18.34
N ALA A 225 -33.37 46.81 -17.90
CA ALA A 225 -32.83 45.61 -17.28
C ALA A 225 -32.02 44.77 -18.29
N THR A 226 -30.93 44.15 -17.82
CA THR A 226 -30.03 43.34 -18.67
C THR A 226 -30.12 41.85 -18.35
N SER A 227 -29.65 41.03 -19.29
CA SER A 227 -29.62 39.58 -19.13
C SER A 227 -28.64 39.14 -18.03
N GLY A 228 -28.89 37.95 -17.49
CA GLY A 228 -27.95 37.28 -16.61
C GLY A 228 -26.71 36.80 -17.36
N GLY A 229 -25.57 36.77 -16.67
CA GLY A 229 -24.33 36.24 -17.21
C GLY A 229 -24.33 34.72 -17.31
N THR A 230 -23.52 34.15 -18.20
CA THR A 230 -23.42 32.69 -18.31
C THR A 230 -22.71 32.08 -17.09
N GLY A 231 -23.04 30.84 -16.74
CA GLY A 231 -22.26 30.06 -15.79
C GLY A 231 -20.84 29.81 -16.30
N GLY A 232 -19.90 29.62 -15.38
CA GLY A 232 -18.52 29.26 -15.69
C GLY A 232 -18.36 27.79 -16.06
N ALA A 233 -17.29 27.45 -16.75
CA ALA A 233 -16.97 26.05 -17.07
C ALA A 233 -16.45 25.29 -15.84
N GLY A 234 -16.79 24.00 -15.76
CA GLY A 234 -16.30 23.08 -14.73
C GLY A 234 -14.82 22.70 -14.88
N GLY A 235 -14.19 22.34 -13.77
CA GLY A 235 -12.79 21.96 -13.70
C GLY A 235 -12.48 20.60 -14.33
N LEU A 236 -11.25 20.44 -14.81
CA LEU A 236 -10.74 19.23 -15.48
C LEU A 236 -9.87 18.38 -14.55
N GLY A 237 -9.86 17.06 -14.76
CA GLY A 237 -9.00 16.14 -14.01
C GLY A 237 -9.44 16.04 -12.55
N GLY A 238 -10.52 15.31 -12.27
CA GLY A 238 -11.08 15.20 -10.92
C GLY A 238 -10.08 14.72 -9.87
N ALA A 239 -9.23 13.76 -10.22
CA ALA A 239 -8.16 13.29 -9.35
C ALA A 239 -6.88 14.12 -9.53
N LEU A 240 -6.39 14.20 -10.77
CA LEU A 240 -5.03 14.64 -11.09
C LEU A 240 -5.00 15.62 -12.27
N LEU A 241 -4.33 16.75 -12.07
CA LEU A 241 -3.81 17.59 -13.14
C LEU A 241 -2.28 17.39 -13.25
N SER A 242 -1.79 17.09 -14.45
CA SER A 242 -0.36 17.14 -14.80
C SER A 242 -0.10 18.22 -15.84
N ALA A 243 0.83 19.13 -15.54
CA ALA A 243 1.35 20.13 -16.47
C ALA A 243 2.88 20.00 -16.65
N GLY A 244 3.56 19.30 -15.72
CA GLY A 244 4.98 18.95 -15.80
C GLY A 244 5.19 17.46 -16.13
N THR A 245 6.13 16.80 -15.45
CA THR A 245 6.45 15.38 -15.65
C THR A 245 5.78 14.54 -14.58
N THR A 246 4.97 13.56 -14.97
CA THR A 246 4.33 12.64 -14.01
C THR A 246 4.67 11.18 -14.34
N THR A 247 5.08 10.42 -13.32
CA THR A 247 5.23 8.97 -13.34
C THR A 247 4.23 8.35 -12.36
N LEU A 248 3.55 7.29 -12.77
CA LEU A 248 2.62 6.52 -11.93
C LEU A 248 2.95 5.04 -12.05
N THR A 249 3.23 4.37 -10.93
CA THR A 249 3.51 2.92 -10.87
C THR A 249 2.61 2.25 -9.84
N ASN A 250 1.87 1.21 -10.22
CA ASN A 250 0.93 0.51 -9.31
C ASN A 250 -0.10 1.45 -8.64
N VAL A 251 -0.54 2.51 -9.34
CA VAL A 251 -1.46 3.51 -8.78
C VAL A 251 -2.91 3.19 -9.15
N THR A 252 -3.83 3.26 -8.19
CA THR A 252 -5.27 3.36 -8.51
C THR A 252 -5.68 4.84 -8.53
N VAL A 253 -6.49 5.24 -9.52
CA VAL A 253 -7.00 6.61 -9.67
C VAL A 253 -8.51 6.59 -9.91
N SER A 254 -9.27 7.41 -9.19
CA SER A 254 -10.69 7.68 -9.47
C SER A 254 -11.05 9.15 -9.32
N GLY A 255 -12.03 9.67 -10.06
CA GLY A 255 -12.32 11.10 -9.96
C GLY A 255 -13.56 11.57 -10.69
N THR A 256 -14.04 12.74 -10.28
CA THR A 256 -15.18 13.42 -10.90
C THR A 256 -14.73 14.80 -11.40
N ALA A 257 -14.94 15.08 -12.69
CA ALA A 257 -14.69 16.42 -13.22
C ALA A 257 -15.78 17.40 -12.76
N GLY A 258 -15.45 18.69 -12.74
CA GLY A 258 -16.28 19.71 -12.12
C GLY A 258 -17.58 19.96 -12.89
N ALA A 259 -18.69 20.17 -12.19
CA ALA A 259 -19.94 20.58 -12.83
C ALA A 259 -19.80 21.97 -13.47
N GLY A 260 -20.53 22.22 -14.55
CA GLY A 260 -20.72 23.57 -15.08
C GLY A 260 -21.48 24.46 -14.09
N GLY A 261 -21.18 25.75 -14.10
CA GLY A 261 -21.81 26.74 -13.23
C GLY A 261 -23.24 27.06 -13.63
N MET A 262 -24.07 27.45 -12.67
CA MET A 262 -25.43 27.93 -12.97
C MET A 262 -25.38 29.28 -13.71
N GLY A 263 -26.29 29.50 -14.65
CA GLY A 263 -26.49 30.83 -15.25
C GLY A 263 -26.96 31.89 -14.23
N GLY A 264 -26.69 33.15 -14.51
CA GLY A 264 -27.18 34.28 -13.73
C GLY A 264 -28.65 34.58 -14.00
N GLN A 265 -29.37 35.10 -13.00
CA GLN A 265 -30.74 35.58 -13.20
C GLN A 265 -30.73 36.87 -14.02
N GLY A 266 -31.63 36.99 -15.01
CA GLY A 266 -31.90 38.24 -15.70
C GLY A 266 -32.54 39.28 -14.78
N GLY A 267 -32.41 40.55 -15.14
CA GLY A 267 -33.00 41.64 -14.37
C GLY A 267 -34.51 41.79 -14.53
N ASN A 268 -35.15 42.31 -13.48
CA ASN A 268 -36.57 42.66 -13.49
C ASN A 268 -36.80 43.94 -14.31
N GLN A 269 -37.84 43.96 -15.14
CA GLN A 269 -38.43 45.20 -15.69
C GLN A 269 -39.68 45.56 -14.89
N ASP A 270 -39.99 46.85 -14.77
CA ASP A 270 -41.28 47.34 -14.24
C ASP A 270 -42.36 47.32 -15.34
N ILE A 271 -41.98 47.49 -16.61
CA ILE A 271 -42.89 47.45 -17.77
C ILE A 271 -42.31 46.55 -18.87
N GLY A 272 -42.73 45.29 -18.91
CA GLY A 272 -42.41 44.34 -19.98
C GLY A 272 -41.91 42.98 -19.46
N PRO A 273 -41.55 42.05 -20.36
CA PRO A 273 -40.99 40.76 -19.97
C PRO A 273 -39.61 40.95 -19.34
N MET A 274 -39.30 40.16 -18.30
CA MET A 274 -37.99 40.17 -17.65
C MET A 274 -36.87 39.88 -18.66
N ALA A 275 -35.69 40.47 -18.41
CA ALA A 275 -34.53 40.19 -19.24
C ALA A 275 -34.13 38.71 -19.16
N ALA A 276 -33.52 38.19 -20.24
CA ALA A 276 -33.20 36.77 -20.35
C ALA A 276 -32.26 36.27 -19.25
N ASN A 277 -32.49 35.06 -18.77
CA ASN A 277 -31.57 34.38 -17.87
C ASN A 277 -30.29 33.98 -18.63
N GLY A 278 -29.16 33.97 -17.92
CA GLY A 278 -27.90 33.48 -18.47
C GLY A 278 -27.93 31.96 -18.69
N ASN A 279 -27.18 31.50 -19.69
CA ASN A 279 -26.99 30.08 -19.93
C ASN A 279 -26.20 29.42 -18.79
N GLY A 280 -26.42 28.13 -18.56
CA GLY A 280 -25.51 27.32 -17.75
C GLY A 280 -24.14 27.18 -18.42
N GLY A 281 -23.09 27.01 -17.61
CA GLY A 281 -21.74 26.74 -18.11
C GLY A 281 -21.52 25.26 -18.44
N ASP A 282 -20.48 24.97 -19.21
CA ASP A 282 -20.15 23.58 -19.60
C ASP A 282 -19.52 22.78 -18.46
N GLY A 283 -19.82 21.49 -18.41
CA GLY A 283 -19.22 20.52 -17.50
C GLY A 283 -17.77 20.18 -17.86
N GLY A 284 -16.98 19.86 -16.84
CA GLY A 284 -15.58 19.48 -16.98
C GLY A 284 -15.38 18.16 -17.72
N ASN A 285 -14.39 18.13 -18.60
CA ASN A 285 -13.86 16.93 -19.24
C ASN A 285 -12.78 16.27 -18.36
N ALA A 286 -12.34 15.05 -18.67
CA ALA A 286 -11.36 14.28 -17.89
C ALA A 286 -11.80 14.02 -16.43
N GLY A 287 -12.65 13.00 -16.23
CA GLY A 287 -13.13 12.63 -14.90
C GLY A 287 -12.01 12.34 -13.90
N ALA A 288 -10.98 11.59 -14.29
CA ALA A 288 -9.85 11.29 -13.42
C ALA A 288 -8.62 12.17 -13.70
N ILE A 289 -8.06 12.13 -14.92
CA ILE A 289 -6.72 12.67 -15.21
C ILE A 289 -6.76 13.68 -16.35
N ALA A 290 -6.29 14.90 -16.09
CA ALA A 290 -6.04 15.91 -17.11
C ALA A 290 -4.53 16.16 -17.25
N VAL A 291 -3.97 15.98 -18.46
CA VAL A 291 -2.60 16.41 -18.78
C VAL A 291 -2.71 17.68 -19.63
N THR A 292 -2.44 18.85 -19.07
CA THR A 292 -2.52 20.14 -19.82
C THR A 292 -1.26 20.45 -20.59
N SER A 293 -0.11 19.97 -20.12
CA SER A 293 1.20 20.08 -20.75
C SER A 293 2.14 19.03 -20.16
N GLY A 294 3.35 18.92 -20.70
CA GLY A 294 4.35 17.96 -20.22
C GLY A 294 4.04 16.51 -20.61
N SER A 295 4.44 15.56 -19.77
CA SER A 295 4.38 14.12 -20.06
C SER A 295 3.90 13.30 -18.87
N LEU A 296 3.07 12.30 -19.15
CA LEU A 296 2.62 11.28 -18.20
C LEU A 296 3.13 9.90 -18.63
N THR A 297 3.80 9.18 -17.74
CA THR A 297 4.13 7.75 -17.91
C THR A 297 3.42 6.95 -16.84
N ALA A 298 2.54 6.03 -17.23
CA ALA A 298 1.73 5.23 -16.34
C ALA A 298 2.00 3.73 -16.57
N THR A 299 2.44 3.02 -15.54
CA THR A 299 2.85 1.62 -15.61
C THR A 299 2.11 0.82 -14.54
N HIS A 300 1.27 -0.12 -14.97
CA HIS A 300 0.36 -0.87 -14.08
C HIS A 300 -0.54 0.04 -13.24
N VAL A 301 -1.22 0.98 -13.90
CA VAL A 301 -2.19 1.89 -13.28
C VAL A 301 -3.61 1.38 -13.50
N THR A 302 -4.51 1.56 -12.54
CA THR A 302 -5.95 1.34 -12.72
C THR A 302 -6.68 2.67 -12.60
N VAL A 303 -7.17 3.21 -13.71
CA VAL A 303 -8.06 4.38 -13.72
C VAL A 303 -9.50 3.89 -13.82
N THR A 304 -10.31 4.14 -12.80
CA THR A 304 -11.69 3.63 -12.68
C THR A 304 -12.60 4.69 -12.03
N GLU A 305 -13.89 4.40 -11.87
CA GLU A 305 -14.86 5.26 -11.17
C GLU A 305 -14.75 6.74 -11.59
N SER A 306 -14.60 6.95 -12.90
CA SER A 306 -14.25 8.24 -13.51
C SER A 306 -15.48 8.85 -14.18
N THR A 307 -15.87 10.06 -13.77
CA THR A 307 -17.08 10.71 -14.29
C THR A 307 -16.79 12.11 -14.84
N PRO A 308 -17.24 12.46 -16.05
CA PRO A 308 -17.24 13.84 -16.52
C PRO A 308 -18.18 14.71 -15.69
N GLY A 309 -17.95 16.02 -15.71
CA GLY A 309 -18.79 16.99 -15.02
C GLY A 309 -20.15 17.16 -15.73
N PRO A 310 -21.27 17.24 -14.98
CA PRO A 310 -22.56 17.56 -15.56
C PRO A 310 -22.61 19.01 -16.07
N ALA A 311 -23.51 19.27 -17.01
CA ALA A 311 -23.84 20.62 -17.45
C ALA A 311 -24.29 21.52 -16.30
N GLY A 312 -23.93 22.79 -16.37
CA GLY A 312 -24.59 23.84 -15.59
C GLY A 312 -26.01 24.08 -16.11
N THR A 313 -26.92 24.43 -15.21
CA THR A 313 -28.31 24.77 -15.57
C THR A 313 -28.50 26.28 -15.69
N PRO A 314 -29.51 26.76 -16.43
CA PRO A 314 -30.07 28.08 -16.15
C PRO A 314 -30.59 28.14 -14.70
N PRO A 315 -30.73 29.34 -14.12
CA PRO A 315 -31.38 29.51 -12.83
C PRO A 315 -32.89 29.24 -12.97
N ALA A 316 -33.51 28.74 -11.90
CA ALA A 316 -34.96 28.70 -11.82
C ALA A 316 -35.52 30.14 -11.83
N SER A 317 -36.44 30.42 -12.76
CA SER A 317 -37.14 31.70 -12.81
C SER A 317 -38.35 31.68 -11.86
N PRO A 318 -38.49 32.65 -10.94
CA PRO A 318 -39.72 32.80 -10.16
C PRO A 318 -40.89 33.39 -10.97
N ASN A 319 -40.63 33.87 -12.20
CA ASN A 319 -41.64 34.41 -13.12
C ASN A 319 -41.65 33.58 -14.43
N PRO A 320 -42.80 33.04 -14.88
CA PRO A 320 -42.89 32.29 -16.15
C PRO A 320 -42.53 33.11 -17.40
N ASP A 321 -42.58 34.44 -17.34
CA ASP A 321 -42.40 35.31 -18.52
C ASP A 321 -40.92 35.63 -18.85
N ALA A 322 -39.97 35.27 -17.97
CA ALA A 322 -38.55 35.46 -18.23
C ALA A 322 -38.03 34.41 -19.22
N THR A 323 -37.36 34.84 -20.30
CA THR A 323 -36.76 33.89 -21.25
C THR A 323 -35.71 33.02 -20.54
N PRO A 324 -35.87 31.68 -20.47
CA PRO A 324 -34.89 30.81 -19.84
C PRO A 324 -33.58 30.77 -20.62
N GLY A 325 -32.45 30.72 -19.91
CA GLY A 325 -31.17 30.40 -20.52
C GLY A 325 -31.11 28.93 -20.96
N ALA A 326 -30.23 28.61 -21.89
CA ALA A 326 -29.94 27.22 -22.24
C ALA A 326 -29.12 26.54 -21.13
N PRO A 327 -29.28 25.23 -20.89
CA PRO A 327 -28.28 24.44 -20.17
C PRO A 327 -26.94 24.48 -20.90
N GLY A 328 -25.83 24.34 -20.17
CA GLY A 328 -24.53 24.09 -20.76
C GLY A 328 -24.43 22.67 -21.35
N GLN A 329 -23.29 22.33 -21.92
CA GLN A 329 -22.99 20.96 -22.33
C GLN A 329 -22.43 20.18 -21.14
N ALA A 330 -22.75 18.88 -21.03
CA ALA A 330 -22.03 18.00 -20.11
C ALA A 330 -20.61 17.73 -20.65
N GLY A 331 -19.70 17.35 -19.76
CA GLY A 331 -18.41 16.80 -20.15
C GLY A 331 -18.63 15.57 -21.04
N THR A 332 -18.32 15.70 -22.32
CA THR A 332 -18.57 14.69 -23.38
C THR A 332 -17.29 14.32 -24.11
N ILE A 333 -16.15 14.85 -23.67
CA ILE A 333 -14.83 14.53 -24.19
C ILE A 333 -14.04 13.88 -23.07
N ALA A 334 -13.65 12.62 -23.28
CA ALA A 334 -12.75 11.89 -22.42
C ALA A 334 -13.18 11.85 -20.94
N GLY A 335 -14.22 11.08 -20.61
CA GLY A 335 -14.68 10.86 -19.25
C GLY A 335 -13.64 10.26 -18.30
N VAL A 336 -12.52 9.72 -18.80
CA VAL A 336 -11.40 9.21 -17.99
C VAL A 336 -10.18 10.13 -18.06
N LEU A 337 -9.61 10.31 -19.26
CA LEU A 337 -8.29 10.91 -19.46
C LEU A 337 -8.22 11.83 -20.68
N ARG A 338 -7.96 13.13 -20.45
CA ARG A 338 -7.70 14.09 -21.53
C ARG A 338 -6.27 14.59 -21.46
N THR A 339 -5.55 14.56 -22.58
CA THR A 339 -4.20 15.11 -22.69
C THR A 339 -4.07 16.16 -23.81
N ALA A 340 -3.33 17.22 -23.53
CA ALA A 340 -2.76 18.15 -24.51
C ALA A 340 -1.22 18.10 -24.52
N GLY A 341 -0.60 17.46 -23.52
CA GLY A 341 0.78 16.98 -23.57
C GLY A 341 0.86 15.56 -24.13
N THR A 342 1.87 14.79 -23.73
CA THR A 342 1.97 13.36 -24.05
C THR A 342 1.55 12.49 -22.86
N ALA A 343 0.95 11.34 -23.14
CA ALA A 343 0.67 10.34 -22.12
C ALA A 343 0.87 8.92 -22.65
N THR A 344 1.70 8.13 -21.98
CA THR A 344 1.98 6.72 -22.32
C THR A 344 1.51 5.83 -21.18
N PHE A 345 0.70 4.82 -21.52
CA PHE A 345 0.25 3.79 -20.59
C PHE A 345 0.87 2.45 -20.95
N THR A 346 1.25 1.65 -19.95
CA THR A 346 1.80 0.30 -20.12
C THR A 346 1.18 -0.61 -19.06
N GLY A 347 0.72 -1.81 -19.44
CA GLY A 347 0.18 -2.79 -18.49
C GLY A 347 -0.99 -2.28 -17.63
N SER A 348 -1.74 -1.27 -18.10
CA SER A 348 -2.68 -0.47 -17.30
C SER A 348 -4.14 -0.66 -17.70
N ILE A 349 -5.06 -0.47 -16.76
CA ILE A 349 -6.51 -0.43 -17.01
C ILE A 349 -6.99 1.01 -17.15
N LEU A 350 -7.66 1.30 -18.26
CA LEU A 350 -8.36 2.57 -18.51
C LEU A 350 -9.86 2.32 -18.57
N GLY A 351 -10.56 2.72 -17.51
CA GLY A 351 -12.01 2.58 -17.35
C GLY A 351 -12.84 3.12 -18.54
N ALA A 352 -14.11 2.72 -18.60
CA ALA A 352 -15.10 3.50 -19.33
C ALA A 352 -15.59 4.64 -18.43
N GLY A 353 -15.49 5.88 -18.88
CA GLY A 353 -16.12 7.01 -18.20
C GLY A 353 -17.64 6.97 -18.35
N THR A 354 -18.39 7.52 -17.41
CA THR A 354 -19.85 7.63 -17.53
C THR A 354 -20.23 8.78 -18.47
N GLY A 355 -20.56 8.48 -19.72
CA GLY A 355 -20.81 9.51 -20.75
C GLY A 355 -19.66 9.59 -21.77
N ALA A 356 -19.96 10.14 -22.95
CA ALA A 356 -19.21 9.89 -24.19
C ALA A 356 -17.68 10.08 -24.12
N GLY A 357 -16.96 9.19 -24.81
CA GLY A 357 -15.50 9.19 -24.99
C GLY A 357 -14.73 8.76 -23.74
N GLY A 358 -13.87 7.75 -23.82
CA GLY A 358 -13.01 7.36 -22.69
C GLY A 358 -11.82 8.28 -22.52
N CYS A 359 -11.04 8.44 -23.59
CA CYS A 359 -9.80 9.22 -23.59
C CYS A 359 -9.72 10.15 -24.81
N ALA A 360 -8.88 11.20 -24.75
CA ALA A 360 -8.64 12.10 -25.89
C ALA A 360 -7.25 12.76 -25.82
N GLY A 361 -6.65 12.99 -26.99
CA GLY A 361 -5.38 13.69 -27.16
C GLY A 361 -4.18 12.77 -27.50
N PRO A 362 -2.93 13.26 -27.41
CA PRO A 362 -1.72 12.50 -27.76
C PRO A 362 -1.43 11.36 -26.76
N LEU A 363 -2.06 10.21 -27.02
CA LEU A 363 -1.97 9.00 -26.21
C LEU A 363 -1.14 7.94 -26.92
N SER A 364 -0.21 7.31 -26.19
CA SER A 364 0.64 6.22 -26.68
C SER A 364 0.37 4.94 -25.92
N ASP A 365 0.25 3.83 -26.66
CA ASP A 365 0.16 2.49 -26.10
C ASP A 365 1.57 1.89 -25.94
N GLY A 366 2.04 1.79 -24.69
CA GLY A 366 3.27 1.09 -24.31
C GLY A 366 3.11 -0.43 -24.21
N GLY A 367 1.92 -0.95 -24.50
CA GLY A 367 1.62 -2.38 -24.60
C GLY A 367 0.99 -2.99 -23.35
N GLY A 368 0.11 -3.97 -23.58
CA GLY A 368 -0.57 -4.74 -22.53
C GLY A 368 -1.61 -3.95 -21.73
N ASN A 369 -2.16 -2.88 -22.30
CA ASN A 369 -3.26 -2.12 -21.67
C ASN A 369 -4.62 -2.77 -21.96
N LEU A 370 -5.56 -2.60 -21.02
CA LEU A 370 -6.96 -3.00 -21.16
C LEU A 370 -7.86 -1.78 -20.98
N THR A 371 -8.87 -1.60 -21.82
CA THR A 371 -9.77 -0.45 -21.75
C THR A 371 -11.25 -0.77 -21.94
N GLY A 372 -12.09 0.04 -21.30
CA GLY A 372 -13.54 0.05 -21.52
C GLY A 372 -13.99 0.91 -22.72
N ALA A 373 -13.08 1.61 -23.41
CA ALA A 373 -13.44 2.51 -24.51
C ALA A 373 -12.36 2.56 -25.61
N SER A 374 -12.77 2.37 -26.87
CA SER A 374 -11.88 2.36 -28.07
C SER A 374 -11.12 3.65 -28.36
N SER A 375 -11.45 4.74 -27.66
CA SER A 375 -10.72 6.02 -27.69
C SER A 375 -9.47 6.06 -26.80
N CYS A 376 -9.27 5.03 -25.96
CA CYS A 376 -8.10 4.87 -25.09
C CYS A 376 -7.11 3.86 -25.69
N PRO A 377 -5.80 3.96 -25.39
CA PRO A 377 -4.83 2.95 -25.78
C PRO A 377 -5.11 1.60 -25.10
N GLY A 378 -4.84 0.50 -25.82
CA GLY A 378 -5.00 -0.88 -25.33
C GLY A 378 -6.12 -1.69 -25.98
N LEU A 379 -6.26 -2.92 -25.50
CA LEU A 379 -7.32 -3.84 -25.91
C LEU A 379 -8.67 -3.42 -25.30
N VAL A 380 -9.70 -3.27 -26.12
CA VAL A 380 -11.07 -3.08 -25.62
C VAL A 380 -11.59 -4.41 -25.09
N GLY A 381 -12.01 -4.46 -23.81
CA GLY A 381 -12.44 -5.72 -23.20
C GLY A 381 -13.20 -5.57 -21.88
N THR A 382 -13.64 -6.70 -21.34
CA THR A 382 -14.46 -6.76 -20.12
C THR A 382 -13.62 -6.40 -18.89
N LEU A 383 -13.80 -5.19 -18.35
CA LEU A 383 -13.02 -4.74 -17.20
C LEU A 383 -13.40 -5.48 -15.90
N ALA A 384 -14.70 -5.67 -15.67
CA ALA A 384 -15.28 -6.39 -14.53
C ALA A 384 -14.58 -6.14 -13.17
N LEU A 385 -14.24 -4.88 -12.87
CA LEU A 385 -13.57 -4.51 -11.62
C LEU A 385 -14.55 -4.50 -10.44
N GLY A 386 -14.06 -4.91 -9.26
CA GLY A 386 -14.70 -4.59 -7.99
C GLY A 386 -14.57 -3.09 -7.65
N ALA A 387 -15.43 -2.62 -6.76
CA ALA A 387 -15.40 -1.24 -6.26
C ALA A 387 -14.06 -0.88 -5.62
N VAL A 388 -13.64 0.38 -5.74
CA VAL A 388 -12.43 0.89 -5.09
C VAL A 388 -12.62 0.84 -3.57
N GLY A 389 -11.73 0.13 -2.87
CA GLY A 389 -11.89 -0.10 -1.44
C GLY A 389 -10.66 -0.66 -0.75
N ALA A 390 -10.80 -0.91 0.55
CA ALA A 390 -9.75 -1.47 1.40
C ALA A 390 -9.54 -2.97 1.12
N ASN A 391 -8.91 -3.28 -0.02
CA ASN A 391 -8.70 -4.64 -0.52
C ASN A 391 -7.38 -5.27 0.00
N GLY A 392 -7.06 -5.02 1.27
CA GLY A 392 -5.92 -5.61 2.02
C GLY A 392 -4.54 -5.00 1.77
N GLY A 393 -4.43 -3.95 0.94
CA GLY A 393 -3.19 -3.18 0.74
C GLY A 393 -3.05 -1.98 1.69
N PRO A 394 -1.95 -1.21 1.53
CA PRO A 394 -1.71 0.01 2.32
C PRO A 394 -2.64 1.15 1.91
N THR A 395 -3.09 1.17 0.65
CA THR A 395 -4.05 2.14 0.09
C THR A 395 -5.27 1.44 -0.52
N PRO A 396 -6.40 2.14 -0.71
CA PRO A 396 -7.51 1.62 -1.49
C PRO A 396 -7.11 1.27 -2.93
N SER A 397 -7.78 0.28 -3.50
CA SER A 397 -7.50 -0.25 -4.84
C SER A 397 -8.77 -0.87 -5.45
N ALA A 398 -8.80 -1.08 -6.76
CA ALA A 398 -9.83 -1.87 -7.43
C ALA A 398 -9.26 -3.24 -7.86
N VAL A 399 -9.91 -4.33 -7.46
CA VAL A 399 -9.49 -5.70 -7.76
C VAL A 399 -10.23 -6.22 -9.00
N PRO A 400 -9.55 -6.84 -9.99
CA PRO A 400 -10.22 -7.55 -11.08
C PRO A 400 -11.16 -8.64 -10.57
N GLY A 401 -12.41 -8.66 -11.05
CA GLY A 401 -13.36 -9.74 -10.76
C GLY A 401 -13.13 -10.98 -11.64
N PRO A 402 -13.76 -12.13 -11.34
CA PRO A 402 -13.46 -13.43 -11.96
C PRO A 402 -13.81 -13.55 -13.45
N THR A 403 -14.47 -12.55 -14.03
CA THR A 403 -14.78 -12.45 -15.47
C THR A 403 -14.01 -11.32 -16.15
N SER A 404 -13.02 -10.73 -15.48
CA SER A 404 -12.19 -9.65 -16.01
C SER A 404 -11.19 -10.17 -17.04
N ALA A 405 -11.08 -9.47 -18.16
CA ALA A 405 -10.02 -9.66 -19.15
C ALA A 405 -8.65 -9.12 -18.68
N ALA A 406 -8.56 -8.57 -17.46
CA ALA A 406 -7.30 -8.18 -16.86
C ALA A 406 -6.52 -9.37 -16.27
N LEU A 407 -7.22 -10.45 -15.89
CA LEU A 407 -6.67 -11.63 -15.24
C LEU A 407 -5.62 -12.32 -16.14
N ASP A 408 -4.40 -12.52 -15.63
CA ASP A 408 -3.26 -13.09 -16.36
C ASP A 408 -2.98 -12.40 -17.73
N GLY A 409 -3.48 -11.18 -17.94
CA GLY A 409 -3.55 -10.53 -19.25
C GLY A 409 -2.20 -10.09 -19.83
N ARG A 410 -1.10 -10.21 -19.08
CA ARG A 410 0.23 -9.75 -19.48
C ARG A 410 1.30 -10.80 -19.18
N THR A 411 2.16 -11.09 -20.16
CA THR A 411 3.17 -12.18 -20.11
C THR A 411 4.62 -11.71 -19.97
N SER A 412 4.84 -10.40 -19.83
CA SER A 412 6.19 -9.82 -19.68
C SER A 412 6.15 -8.41 -19.09
N GLY A 413 7.27 -7.95 -18.53
CA GLY A 413 7.39 -6.61 -17.95
C GLY A 413 6.60 -6.40 -16.66
N CYS A 414 6.16 -7.47 -16.00
CA CYS A 414 5.48 -7.44 -14.70
C CYS A 414 6.43 -6.95 -13.59
N PRO A 415 6.06 -5.96 -12.77
CA PRO A 415 6.87 -5.52 -11.63
C PRO A 415 6.88 -6.60 -10.53
N ALA A 416 7.82 -6.48 -9.59
CA ALA A 416 7.97 -7.46 -8.51
C ALA A 416 6.72 -7.55 -7.62
N THR A 417 6.02 -6.43 -7.39
CA THR A 417 4.83 -6.33 -6.54
C THR A 417 3.69 -5.55 -7.19
N ASP A 418 2.49 -5.76 -6.69
CA ASP A 418 1.30 -4.93 -6.94
C ASP A 418 1.17 -3.79 -5.90
N GLN A 419 0.16 -2.93 -6.05
CA GLN A 419 -0.16 -1.81 -5.16
C GLN A 419 -0.30 -2.20 -3.67
N ARG A 420 -0.58 -3.48 -3.40
CA ARG A 420 -0.82 -4.01 -2.05
C ARG A 420 0.45 -4.62 -1.44
N GLY A 421 1.57 -4.58 -2.16
CA GLY A 421 2.82 -5.24 -1.79
C GLY A 421 2.79 -6.75 -1.95
N LEU A 422 1.80 -7.32 -2.65
CA LEU A 422 1.77 -8.74 -3.00
C LEU A 422 2.64 -8.99 -4.24
N PRO A 423 3.29 -10.15 -4.36
CA PRO A 423 4.07 -10.48 -5.56
C PRO A 423 3.15 -10.60 -6.78
N ARG A 424 3.57 -10.13 -7.95
CA ARG A 424 2.82 -10.35 -9.20
C ARG A 424 3.09 -11.70 -9.83
N ALA A 425 4.29 -11.86 -10.38
CA ALA A 425 4.60 -12.98 -11.26
C ALA A 425 4.45 -14.35 -10.56
N VAL A 426 3.43 -15.10 -10.97
CA VAL A 426 3.32 -16.55 -10.76
C VAL A 426 3.42 -17.21 -12.14
N ALA A 427 4.44 -18.04 -12.36
CA ALA A 427 4.72 -18.71 -13.65
C ALA A 427 4.93 -17.82 -14.90
N GLY A 428 4.93 -16.49 -14.77
CA GLY A 428 5.35 -15.55 -15.83
C GLY A 428 4.23 -14.68 -16.43
N ALA A 429 2.99 -14.93 -16.07
CA ALA A 429 1.89 -13.99 -16.29
C ALA A 429 1.74 -13.03 -15.09
N CYS A 430 1.02 -11.93 -15.32
CA CYS A 430 0.48 -11.05 -14.30
C CYS A 430 -0.78 -10.33 -14.80
N ASP A 431 -1.54 -9.78 -13.86
CA ASP A 431 -2.73 -9.00 -14.14
C ASP A 431 -2.40 -7.61 -14.71
N ILE A 432 -3.27 -7.15 -15.61
CA ILE A 432 -3.27 -5.77 -16.11
C ILE A 432 -3.81 -4.83 -15.01
N GLY A 433 -3.19 -3.67 -14.81
CA GLY A 433 -3.60 -2.67 -13.81
C GLY A 433 -2.83 -2.76 -12.49
N ALA A 434 -3.27 -2.02 -11.48
CA ALA A 434 -2.54 -1.81 -10.22
C ALA A 434 -2.47 -3.01 -9.25
N VAL A 435 -3.24 -4.07 -9.49
CA VAL A 435 -3.50 -5.16 -8.55
C VAL A 435 -3.32 -6.53 -9.22
N GLU A 436 -2.85 -7.52 -8.45
CA GLU A 436 -2.72 -8.93 -8.86
C GLU A 436 -3.69 -9.87 -8.12
N VAL A 437 -4.55 -10.60 -8.82
CA VAL A 437 -5.39 -11.64 -8.21
C VAL A 437 -4.60 -12.94 -8.02
N LEU A 438 -4.02 -13.10 -6.84
CA LEU A 438 -3.29 -14.32 -6.51
C LEU A 438 -4.22 -15.47 -6.13
N ALA A 439 -4.00 -16.62 -6.78
CA ALA A 439 -4.52 -17.91 -6.35
C ALA A 439 -4.00 -18.29 -4.95
N PRO A 440 -4.83 -18.90 -4.08
CA PRO A 440 -4.41 -19.32 -2.75
C PRO A 440 -3.38 -20.45 -2.82
N VAL A 441 -2.44 -20.48 -1.87
CA VAL A 441 -1.45 -21.58 -1.75
C VAL A 441 -1.89 -22.53 -0.65
N VAL A 442 -2.07 -23.80 -1.00
CA VAL A 442 -2.49 -24.86 -0.08
C VAL A 442 -1.48 -25.99 0.00
N THR A 443 -1.26 -26.51 1.21
CA THR A 443 -0.45 -27.70 1.45
C THR A 443 -1.14 -28.62 2.45
N VAL A 444 -1.11 -29.92 2.18
CA VAL A 444 -1.49 -30.95 3.16
C VAL A 444 -0.32 -31.18 4.12
N SER A 445 -0.64 -31.48 5.37
CA SER A 445 0.32 -31.87 6.42
C SER A 445 0.01 -33.30 6.90
N PRO A 446 0.97 -33.99 7.54
CA PRO A 446 0.70 -35.31 8.11
C PRO A 446 -0.51 -35.29 9.04
N ALA A 447 -1.40 -36.28 8.89
CA ALA A 447 -2.58 -36.44 9.73
C ALA A 447 -2.17 -36.70 11.20
N GLN A 448 -2.99 -36.21 12.12
CA GLN A 448 -2.80 -36.32 13.57
C GLN A 448 -3.89 -37.21 14.17
N ASP A 449 -3.67 -37.73 15.39
CA ASP A 449 -4.66 -38.50 16.16
C ASP A 449 -5.31 -39.64 15.36
N VAL A 450 -4.50 -40.33 14.54
CA VAL A 450 -4.94 -41.43 13.66
C VAL A 450 -5.18 -42.69 14.50
N GLY A 451 -6.41 -43.18 14.49
CA GLY A 451 -6.85 -44.42 15.13
C GLY A 451 -7.49 -45.39 14.13
N GLU A 452 -8.33 -46.31 14.62
CA GLU A 452 -8.94 -47.34 13.75
C GLU A 452 -10.01 -46.76 12.83
N THR A 453 -10.84 -45.83 13.32
CA THR A 453 -11.94 -45.23 12.56
C THR A 453 -11.93 -43.70 12.56
N THR A 454 -10.86 -43.09 13.07
CA THR A 454 -10.73 -41.64 13.26
C THR A 454 -9.36 -41.14 12.82
N ALA A 455 -9.29 -39.89 12.36
CA ALA A 455 -8.05 -39.15 12.12
C ALA A 455 -8.34 -37.65 12.09
N THR A 456 -7.38 -36.79 12.43
CA THR A 456 -7.46 -35.35 12.18
C THR A 456 -6.62 -35.03 10.96
N VAL A 457 -7.24 -34.67 9.84
CA VAL A 457 -6.51 -34.16 8.67
C VAL A 457 -6.13 -32.71 8.89
N VAL A 458 -4.93 -32.33 8.44
CA VAL A 458 -4.34 -31.02 8.73
C VAL A 458 -3.67 -30.47 7.48
N GLY A 459 -3.63 -29.16 7.33
CA GLY A 459 -2.96 -28.47 6.24
C GLY A 459 -2.66 -27.01 6.55
N THR A 460 -2.07 -26.33 5.58
CA THR A 460 -1.94 -24.86 5.60
C THR A 460 -2.55 -24.23 4.37
N VAL A 461 -3.12 -23.03 4.55
CA VAL A 461 -3.75 -22.22 3.51
C VAL A 461 -3.23 -20.80 3.63
N ASP A 462 -2.54 -20.30 2.61
CA ASP A 462 -2.31 -18.86 2.43
C ASP A 462 -3.29 -18.35 1.38
N ALA A 463 -4.30 -17.61 1.84
CA ALA A 463 -5.36 -17.09 0.99
C ALA A 463 -4.97 -15.81 0.24
N ARG A 464 -3.79 -15.21 0.50
CA ARG A 464 -3.20 -14.11 -0.30
C ARG A 464 -4.16 -12.97 -0.66
N LEU A 465 -4.90 -12.45 0.31
CA LEU A 465 -5.97 -11.45 0.16
C LEU A 465 -7.21 -11.90 -0.66
N THR A 466 -7.19 -13.04 -1.33
CA THR A 466 -8.32 -13.62 -2.07
C THR A 466 -9.28 -14.37 -1.11
N PRO A 467 -10.58 -14.00 -1.04
CA PRO A 467 -11.56 -14.72 -0.21
C PRO A 467 -11.63 -16.21 -0.57
N THR A 468 -11.32 -17.07 0.41
CA THR A 468 -11.10 -18.51 0.19
C THR A 468 -11.88 -19.33 1.20
N THR A 469 -12.59 -20.36 0.73
CA THR A 469 -13.07 -21.48 1.58
C THR A 469 -12.17 -22.69 1.38
N VAL A 470 -12.05 -23.54 2.40
CA VAL A 470 -11.23 -24.77 2.34
C VAL A 470 -12.00 -25.98 2.83
N ALA A 471 -11.80 -27.10 2.17
CA ALA A 471 -12.23 -28.43 2.60
C ALA A 471 -11.09 -29.44 2.41
N PHE A 472 -11.22 -30.62 3.02
CA PHE A 472 -10.35 -31.76 2.76
C PHE A 472 -11.13 -32.76 1.92
N ARG A 473 -10.57 -33.18 0.78
CA ARG A 473 -11.05 -34.36 0.05
C ARG A 473 -10.21 -35.56 0.46
N VAL A 474 -10.88 -36.64 0.86
CA VAL A 474 -10.27 -37.85 1.41
C VAL A 474 -10.73 -39.04 0.58
N THR A 475 -9.78 -39.83 0.08
CA THR A 475 -10.02 -40.97 -0.81
C THR A 475 -9.45 -42.25 -0.16
N PRO A 476 -10.29 -43.17 0.34
CA PRO A 476 -9.84 -44.48 0.82
C PRO A 476 -9.32 -45.35 -0.32
N SER A 477 -8.32 -46.19 -0.07
CA SER A 477 -7.83 -47.18 -1.03
C SER A 477 -8.94 -48.18 -1.37
N GLY A 478 -9.43 -48.14 -2.61
CA GLY A 478 -10.56 -48.97 -3.07
C GLY A 478 -11.95 -48.46 -2.67
N GLY A 479 -12.05 -47.27 -2.07
CA GLY A 479 -13.32 -46.64 -1.70
C GLY A 479 -13.66 -45.41 -2.54
N THR A 480 -14.85 -44.85 -2.35
CA THR A 480 -15.25 -43.57 -2.96
C THR A 480 -14.67 -42.39 -2.17
N PRO A 481 -14.28 -41.28 -2.85
CA PRO A 481 -13.84 -40.08 -2.17
C PRO A 481 -15.01 -39.38 -1.46
N PHE A 482 -14.73 -38.77 -0.32
CA PHE A 482 -15.63 -37.84 0.36
C PHE A 482 -14.92 -36.50 0.63
N THR A 483 -15.69 -35.44 0.80
CA THR A 483 -15.18 -34.09 1.06
C THR A 483 -15.79 -33.55 2.35
N THR A 484 -14.97 -32.95 3.22
CA THR A 484 -15.43 -32.33 4.46
C THR A 484 -16.26 -31.07 4.19
N THR A 485 -16.99 -30.59 5.19
CA THR A 485 -17.66 -29.28 5.11
C THR A 485 -16.64 -28.18 4.83
N ALA A 486 -16.94 -27.29 3.87
CA ALA A 486 -16.07 -26.18 3.53
C ALA A 486 -16.13 -25.07 4.59
N ARG A 487 -14.98 -24.48 4.92
CA ARG A 487 -14.83 -23.43 5.93
C ARG A 487 -14.04 -22.23 5.38
N SER A 488 -14.52 -21.01 5.64
CA SER A 488 -13.81 -19.78 5.26
C SER A 488 -12.49 -19.61 6.01
N VAL A 489 -11.44 -19.19 5.29
CA VAL A 489 -10.13 -18.81 5.83
C VAL A 489 -9.97 -17.30 5.74
N SER A 490 -9.43 -16.66 6.78
CA SER A 490 -9.13 -15.22 6.73
C SER A 490 -8.02 -14.96 5.72
N SER A 491 -8.29 -14.07 4.75
CA SER A 491 -7.36 -13.71 3.69
C SER A 491 -6.45 -12.53 4.04
N ASP A 492 -6.85 -11.72 5.03
CA ASP A 492 -6.13 -10.56 5.57
C ASP A 492 -5.75 -10.78 7.05
N PRO A 493 -4.50 -10.50 7.48
CA PRO A 493 -3.33 -10.23 6.62
C PRO A 493 -2.87 -11.49 5.87
N PRO A 494 -2.20 -11.35 4.72
CA PRO A 494 -1.71 -12.47 3.93
C PRO A 494 -0.68 -13.30 4.71
N GLY A 495 -0.60 -14.59 4.38
CA GLY A 495 0.29 -15.56 5.01
C GLY A 495 -0.43 -16.83 5.48
N ALA A 496 0.31 -17.94 5.46
CA ALA A 496 -0.20 -19.28 5.74
C ALA A 496 -0.89 -19.41 7.11
N ARG A 497 -2.10 -19.96 7.10
CA ARG A 497 -2.93 -20.31 8.26
C ARG A 497 -3.03 -21.83 8.38
N PHE A 498 -2.93 -22.36 9.60
CA PHE A 498 -3.21 -23.77 9.84
C PHE A 498 -4.73 -24.04 9.81
N VAL A 499 -5.11 -25.12 9.13
CA VAL A 499 -6.48 -25.64 9.08
C VAL A 499 -6.45 -27.13 9.37
N GLY A 500 -7.50 -27.65 9.98
CA GLY A 500 -7.60 -29.08 10.27
C GLY A 500 -9.01 -29.46 10.65
N GLU A 501 -9.37 -30.70 10.31
CA GLU A 501 -10.72 -31.23 10.44
C GLU A 501 -10.67 -32.65 11.04
N PRO A 502 -11.41 -32.93 12.13
CA PRO A 502 -11.52 -34.28 12.67
C PRO A 502 -12.45 -35.14 11.80
N LEU A 503 -11.99 -36.34 11.49
CA LEU A 503 -12.70 -37.35 10.71
C LEU A 503 -13.11 -38.52 11.60
N SER A 504 -14.25 -39.14 11.28
CA SER A 504 -14.79 -40.32 11.94
C SER A 504 -15.45 -41.24 10.91
N GLY A 505 -15.65 -42.52 11.27
CA GLY A 505 -16.24 -43.51 10.36
C GLY A 505 -15.29 -44.00 9.25
N LEU A 506 -13.98 -43.81 9.42
CA LEU A 506 -12.97 -44.33 8.50
C LEU A 506 -12.88 -45.87 8.60
N THR A 507 -12.49 -46.53 7.51
CA THR A 507 -12.29 -47.99 7.48
C THR A 507 -10.98 -48.34 8.19
N PRO A 508 -10.94 -49.29 9.14
CA PRO A 508 -9.70 -49.72 9.80
C PRO A 508 -8.66 -50.31 8.86
N GLY A 509 -7.38 -50.17 9.22
CA GLY A 509 -6.24 -50.74 8.48
C GLY A 509 -6.06 -50.26 7.03
N THR A 510 -6.74 -49.19 6.63
CA THR A 510 -6.91 -48.73 5.23
C THR A 510 -6.06 -47.49 4.95
N ASP A 511 -5.46 -47.39 3.76
CA ASP A 511 -4.72 -46.21 3.34
C ASP A 511 -5.68 -45.14 2.78
N HIS A 512 -5.52 -43.89 3.18
CA HIS A 512 -6.33 -42.76 2.75
C HIS A 512 -5.45 -41.69 2.11
N ALA A 513 -5.73 -41.33 0.86
CA ALA A 513 -5.16 -40.14 0.23
C ALA A 513 -5.94 -38.90 0.64
N VAL A 514 -5.25 -37.77 0.84
CA VAL A 514 -5.83 -36.50 1.30
C VAL A 514 -5.34 -35.35 0.46
N VAL A 515 -6.26 -34.50 0.02
CA VAL A 515 -6.00 -33.25 -0.70
C VAL A 515 -6.69 -32.10 0.03
N VAL A 516 -5.99 -30.99 0.22
CA VAL A 516 -6.58 -29.72 0.65
C VAL A 516 -7.14 -29.03 -0.57
N VAL A 517 -8.44 -28.75 -0.57
CA VAL A 517 -9.19 -28.11 -1.66
C VAL A 517 -9.57 -26.71 -1.22
N ALA A 518 -8.94 -25.68 -1.82
CA ALA A 518 -9.30 -24.28 -1.63
C ALA A 518 -10.17 -23.79 -2.80
N THR A 519 -11.31 -23.20 -2.47
CA THR A 519 -12.26 -22.65 -3.45
C THR A 519 -12.35 -21.13 -3.28
N THR A 520 -12.31 -20.42 -4.39
CA THR A 520 -12.42 -18.95 -4.49
C THR A 520 -13.42 -18.58 -5.58
N ALA A 521 -13.73 -17.29 -5.73
CA ALA A 521 -14.50 -16.79 -6.86
C ALA A 521 -13.80 -17.01 -8.23
N TYR A 522 -12.47 -17.21 -8.23
CA TYR A 522 -11.62 -17.37 -9.41
C TYR A 522 -11.35 -18.84 -9.77
N GLY A 523 -11.89 -19.80 -9.00
CA GLY A 523 -11.70 -21.22 -9.22
C GLY A 523 -11.23 -21.99 -7.99
N VAL A 524 -10.77 -23.22 -8.24
CA VAL A 524 -10.36 -24.19 -7.21
C VAL A 524 -8.86 -24.47 -7.32
N VAL A 525 -8.16 -24.44 -6.19
CA VAL A 525 -6.76 -24.85 -6.07
C VAL A 525 -6.67 -26.07 -5.15
N GLU A 526 -5.88 -27.05 -5.57
CA GLU A 526 -5.67 -28.29 -4.83
C GLU A 526 -4.21 -28.43 -4.40
N SER A 527 -3.98 -28.97 -3.19
CA SER A 527 -2.63 -29.30 -2.76
C SER A 527 -2.12 -30.55 -3.49
N ALA A 528 -0.80 -30.73 -3.51
CA ALA A 528 -0.24 -32.07 -3.69
C ALA A 528 -0.90 -33.06 -2.72
N ALA A 529 -1.12 -34.29 -3.16
CA ALA A 529 -1.74 -35.33 -2.35
C ALA A 529 -0.80 -35.80 -1.23
N GLY A 530 -1.34 -35.91 -0.03
CA GLY A 530 -0.73 -36.58 1.10
C GLY A 530 -1.45 -37.89 1.38
N SER A 531 -0.98 -38.66 2.36
CA SER A 531 -1.66 -39.87 2.80
C SER A 531 -1.49 -40.14 4.29
N PHE A 532 -2.41 -40.94 4.84
CA PHE A 532 -2.29 -41.55 6.15
C PHE A 532 -2.95 -42.94 6.12
N ARG A 533 -2.64 -43.80 7.09
CA ARG A 533 -3.24 -45.13 7.23
C ARG A 533 -3.93 -45.25 8.59
N THR A 534 -5.19 -45.66 8.62
CA THR A 534 -5.87 -45.99 9.88
C THR A 534 -5.22 -47.20 10.54
N THR A 535 -5.25 -47.28 11.87
CA THR A 535 -4.75 -48.47 12.56
C THR A 535 -5.68 -49.64 12.27
N GLY A 536 -5.13 -50.84 12.09
CA GLY A 536 -5.91 -52.06 11.97
C GLY A 536 -5.85 -52.84 13.27
N THR A 537 -6.96 -53.46 13.66
CA THR A 537 -6.93 -54.49 14.71
C THR A 537 -6.07 -55.65 14.20
N ALA A 538 -4.97 -55.95 14.88
CA ALA A 538 -4.18 -57.14 14.57
C ALA A 538 -5.08 -58.39 14.75
N PRO A 539 -5.08 -59.36 13.80
CA PRO A 539 -5.75 -60.63 14.03
C PRO A 539 -5.24 -61.23 15.33
N GLY A 540 -6.15 -61.64 16.22
CA GLY A 540 -5.83 -62.10 17.56
C GLY A 540 -4.91 -63.32 17.56
N GLY A 541 -3.60 -63.08 17.60
CA GLY A 541 -2.59 -64.13 17.73
C GLY A 541 -2.69 -64.76 19.11
N SER A 542 -3.05 -66.05 19.12
CA SER A 542 -3.11 -66.87 20.33
C SER A 542 -1.80 -66.84 21.12
N THR A 543 -1.90 -66.72 22.44
CA THR A 543 -0.81 -66.92 23.41
C THR A 543 -0.06 -68.24 23.19
N PRO A 544 1.29 -68.20 23.24
CA PRO A 544 2.07 -69.27 23.84
C PRO A 544 2.51 -68.86 25.26
N GLY A 545 2.52 -69.84 26.17
CA GLY A 545 2.96 -69.64 27.56
C GLY A 545 4.47 -69.40 27.70
N GLY A 546 4.87 -68.92 28.87
CA GLY A 546 6.28 -68.62 29.17
C GLY A 546 7.16 -69.87 29.37
N GLY A 547 8.46 -69.68 29.14
CA GLY A 547 9.52 -70.60 29.51
C GLY A 547 10.78 -69.80 29.85
N THR A 548 11.35 -70.04 31.02
CA THR A 548 12.51 -69.34 31.59
C THR A 548 13.86 -69.90 31.06
N PRO A 549 15.02 -69.26 31.35
CA PRO A 549 16.19 -69.35 30.46
C PRO A 549 17.15 -70.51 30.78
N GLY A 550 17.90 -70.93 29.76
CA GLY A 550 19.03 -71.85 29.89
C GLY A 550 20.16 -71.47 28.93
N SER A 551 21.38 -71.45 29.46
CA SER A 551 22.63 -71.28 28.72
C SER A 551 23.14 -72.61 28.16
N GLU A 552 23.76 -72.62 26.97
CA GLU A 552 25.11 -73.18 26.72
C GLU A 552 25.50 -73.15 25.23
N ALA A 553 26.81 -73.12 24.99
CA ALA A 553 27.51 -73.42 23.73
C ALA A 553 28.43 -74.65 24.01
N PRO A 554 29.25 -75.22 23.10
CA PRO A 554 29.65 -74.77 21.75
C PRO A 554 29.83 -75.92 20.71
N SER A 555 30.69 -75.70 19.70
CA SER A 555 31.20 -76.63 18.65
C SER A 555 30.20 -77.01 17.55
N GLY A 556 30.56 -77.25 16.27
CA GLY A 556 31.78 -77.07 15.44
C GLY A 556 31.33 -77.28 13.97
N GLY A 557 32.04 -77.06 12.86
CA GLY A 557 33.43 -76.72 12.53
C GLY A 557 33.70 -77.19 11.07
N ALA A 558 34.40 -76.38 10.25
CA ALA A 558 34.91 -76.70 8.88
C ALA A 558 33.86 -77.01 7.76
N SER A 559 34.06 -76.75 6.45
CA SER A 559 35.01 -75.93 5.63
C SER A 559 34.44 -75.85 4.18
N SER A 560 35.03 -75.34 3.09
CA SER A 560 36.36 -74.77 2.74
C SER A 560 36.27 -73.89 1.46
N GLY A 561 37.32 -73.08 1.19
CA GLY A 561 37.67 -72.56 -0.16
C GLY A 561 36.92 -71.31 -0.69
N GLY A 562 37.58 -70.31 -1.30
CA GLY A 562 39.03 -70.06 -1.46
C GLY A 562 39.35 -69.02 -2.57
N GLY A 563 40.23 -68.04 -2.29
CA GLY A 563 40.69 -66.97 -3.22
C GLY A 563 39.82 -65.69 -3.16
N SER A 564 40.24 -64.53 -2.64
CA SER A 564 41.53 -63.84 -2.52
C SER A 564 42.13 -63.39 -3.86
N GLY A 565 42.44 -62.10 -4.11
CA GLY A 565 42.19 -60.88 -3.29
C GLY A 565 42.97 -59.65 -3.81
N THR A 566 42.59 -58.45 -3.33
CA THR A 566 43.37 -57.17 -3.21
C THR A 566 44.05 -56.59 -4.49
N THR A 567 44.31 -55.28 -4.69
CA THR A 567 44.66 -54.10 -3.83
C THR A 567 44.29 -52.76 -4.50
N THR A 568 44.17 -51.67 -3.71
CA THR A 568 44.21 -50.23 -4.10
C THR A 568 45.59 -49.62 -3.73
N PRO A 569 45.97 -48.33 -3.97
CA PRO A 569 45.42 -47.22 -4.77
C PRO A 569 46.50 -46.56 -5.72
N PRO A 570 46.77 -45.22 -5.76
CA PRO A 570 46.24 -44.22 -6.72
C PRO A 570 47.30 -43.48 -7.60
N ALA A 571 46.89 -42.72 -8.64
CA ALA A 571 47.56 -41.48 -9.11
C ALA A 571 46.86 -40.78 -10.32
N THR A 572 46.98 -39.45 -10.38
CA THR A 572 46.78 -38.54 -11.56
C THR A 572 48.18 -38.19 -12.12
N PRO A 573 48.44 -37.81 -13.41
CA PRO A 573 47.97 -36.53 -13.96
C PRO A 573 47.83 -36.39 -15.52
N ALA A 574 47.40 -35.17 -15.93
CA ALA A 574 47.72 -34.43 -17.17
C ALA A 574 46.84 -34.56 -18.44
N SER A 575 46.63 -33.38 -19.04
CA SER A 575 45.94 -33.06 -20.32
C SER A 575 47.02 -32.77 -21.41
N PRO A 576 46.75 -32.47 -22.71
CA PRO A 576 45.87 -31.37 -23.15
C PRO A 576 45.09 -31.51 -24.49
N SER A 577 44.28 -30.47 -24.75
CA SER A 577 44.04 -29.83 -26.07
C SER A 577 42.79 -30.22 -26.90
N SER A 578 41.72 -29.44 -26.74
CA SER A 578 41.27 -28.52 -27.80
C SER A 578 40.38 -27.41 -27.21
N ALA A 579 40.54 -26.17 -27.66
CA ALA A 579 39.76 -25.01 -27.21
C ALA A 579 38.60 -24.71 -28.17
N PRO A 580 37.52 -24.07 -27.68
CA PRO A 580 37.12 -22.83 -28.36
C PRO A 580 36.66 -21.68 -27.42
N ALA A 581 36.89 -20.46 -27.92
CA ALA A 581 36.22 -19.16 -27.69
C ALA A 581 35.71 -18.72 -26.28
N PRO A 582 35.96 -17.45 -25.86
CA PRO A 582 35.47 -16.92 -24.60
C PRO A 582 34.02 -16.40 -24.69
N SER A 583 33.12 -16.94 -23.86
CA SER A 583 31.83 -16.32 -23.55
C SER A 583 31.88 -15.68 -22.17
N SER A 584 31.89 -14.36 -22.10
CA SER A 584 31.79 -13.60 -20.86
C SER A 584 30.33 -13.24 -20.55
N ASP A 585 29.67 -14.07 -19.75
CA ASP A 585 28.80 -13.56 -18.67
C ASP A 585 28.54 -14.67 -17.63
N PRO A 586 28.62 -14.37 -16.32
CA PRO A 586 28.40 -15.38 -15.29
C PRO A 586 26.91 -15.64 -15.09
N ALA A 587 26.52 -16.92 -15.16
CA ALA A 587 25.17 -17.34 -14.76
C ALA A 587 24.86 -16.86 -13.32
N PRO A 588 23.65 -16.34 -13.05
CA PRO A 588 23.31 -15.79 -11.74
C PRO A 588 23.40 -16.87 -10.67
N ALA A 589 24.33 -16.68 -9.72
CA ALA A 589 24.53 -17.61 -8.63
C ALA A 589 23.23 -17.78 -7.81
N VAL A 590 22.84 -19.03 -7.54
CA VAL A 590 21.67 -19.37 -6.74
C VAL A 590 21.77 -18.67 -5.39
N ALA A 591 20.96 -17.61 -5.19
CA ALA A 591 21.08 -16.74 -4.02
C ALA A 591 21.03 -17.55 -2.72
N ALA A 592 22.08 -17.48 -1.91
CA ALA A 592 22.15 -18.15 -0.62
C ALA A 592 21.14 -17.55 0.37
N ALA A 593 20.73 -18.31 1.37
CA ALA A 593 19.94 -17.76 2.47
C ALA A 593 20.77 -16.73 3.25
N PRO A 594 20.18 -15.61 3.71
CA PRO A 594 20.89 -14.59 4.46
C PRO A 594 21.44 -15.16 5.77
N ARG A 595 22.65 -14.75 6.16
CA ARG A 595 23.30 -15.16 7.40
C ARG A 595 23.21 -14.04 8.43
N LEU A 596 22.26 -14.17 9.35
CA LEU A 596 22.21 -13.37 10.57
C LEU A 596 23.20 -13.95 11.60
N SER A 597 24.00 -13.10 12.23
CA SER A 597 24.99 -13.49 13.25
C SER A 597 25.15 -12.41 14.34
N GLY A 598 25.89 -12.73 15.41
CA GLY A 598 26.27 -11.74 16.44
C GLY A 598 25.14 -11.17 17.30
N LEU A 599 23.96 -11.81 17.33
CA LEU A 599 22.80 -11.30 18.08
C LEU A 599 23.13 -11.17 19.58
N SER A 600 23.07 -9.95 20.12
CA SER A 600 23.38 -9.64 21.51
C SER A 600 22.54 -8.47 22.04
N VAL A 601 22.31 -8.41 23.35
CA VAL A 601 21.58 -7.31 24.02
C VAL A 601 22.52 -6.61 25.00
N ARG A 602 22.96 -5.39 24.67
CA ARG A 602 24.10 -4.73 25.31
C ARG A 602 23.89 -4.43 26.80
N ALA A 603 22.67 -4.01 27.17
CA ALA A 603 22.22 -4.00 28.56
C ALA A 603 21.19 -5.13 28.73
N ALA A 604 21.65 -6.30 29.17
CA ALA A 604 20.83 -7.49 29.35
C ALA A 604 19.83 -7.39 30.53
N THR A 605 19.79 -6.26 31.25
CA THR A 605 18.76 -5.94 32.24
C THR A 605 18.13 -4.58 31.92
N LEU A 606 16.80 -4.53 31.81
CA LEU A 606 16.02 -3.32 31.56
C LEU A 606 15.06 -3.03 32.72
N THR A 607 14.92 -1.75 33.06
CA THR A 607 13.82 -1.16 33.85
C THR A 607 12.88 -0.38 32.92
N ARG A 608 11.71 0.05 33.45
CA ARG A 608 10.78 0.94 32.71
C ARG A 608 11.38 2.28 32.22
N ARG A 609 12.49 2.75 32.80
CA ARG A 609 13.13 4.04 32.43
C ARG A 609 14.37 3.89 31.55
N THR A 610 14.90 2.68 31.38
CA THR A 610 16.15 2.43 30.64
C THR A 610 15.90 1.87 29.25
N ARG A 611 16.73 2.27 28.29
CA ARG A 611 16.79 1.69 26.93
C ARG A 611 17.98 0.73 26.86
N SER A 612 17.88 -0.31 26.04
CA SER A 612 18.99 -1.22 25.70
C SER A 612 19.21 -1.24 24.19
N THR A 613 20.33 -1.81 23.74
CA THR A 613 20.67 -1.93 22.33
C THR A 613 20.82 -3.40 21.97
N VAL A 614 19.98 -3.88 21.06
CA VAL A 614 20.21 -5.13 20.33
C VAL A 614 21.25 -4.85 19.26
N ARG A 615 22.22 -5.75 19.10
CA ARG A 615 23.19 -5.74 17.99
C ARG A 615 23.12 -7.07 17.26
N TYR A 616 23.29 -7.07 15.94
CA TYR A 616 23.45 -8.24 15.09
C TYR A 616 24.17 -7.82 13.79
N ARG A 617 24.63 -8.79 13.00
CA ARG A 617 25.22 -8.58 11.68
C ARG A 617 24.46 -9.38 10.63
N LEU A 618 24.26 -8.77 9.48
CA LEU A 618 23.78 -9.41 8.25
C LEU A 618 24.92 -9.47 7.23
N ASP A 619 24.92 -10.47 6.36
CA ASP A 619 25.81 -10.56 5.19
C ASP A 619 25.22 -9.89 3.95
N VAL A 620 23.89 -9.93 3.79
CA VAL A 620 23.12 -9.27 2.72
C VAL A 620 21.99 -8.42 3.32
N ALA A 621 21.49 -7.44 2.57
CA ALA A 621 20.29 -6.70 2.96
C ALA A 621 19.08 -7.65 3.08
N ALA A 622 18.34 -7.56 4.18
CA ALA A 622 17.29 -8.51 4.52
C ALA A 622 16.22 -7.91 5.43
N ARG A 623 15.03 -8.50 5.41
CA ARG A 623 13.96 -8.21 6.36
C ARG A 623 14.20 -8.97 7.67
N THR A 624 14.63 -8.29 8.72
CA THR A 624 14.86 -8.89 10.04
C THR A 624 13.59 -8.88 10.88
N THR A 625 13.24 -10.03 11.43
CA THR A 625 12.16 -10.22 12.41
C THR A 625 12.74 -10.58 13.77
N LEU A 626 12.56 -9.68 14.75
CA LEU A 626 12.97 -9.82 16.14
C LEU A 626 11.76 -10.22 17.00
N THR A 627 11.66 -11.50 17.35
CA THR A 627 10.61 -12.04 18.22
C THR A 627 11.04 -11.99 19.69
N ILE A 628 10.22 -11.44 20.57
CA ILE A 628 10.47 -11.34 22.02
C ILE A 628 9.49 -12.23 22.77
N GLU A 629 10.02 -13.18 23.53
CA GLU A 629 9.28 -14.21 24.27
C GLU A 629 9.61 -14.14 25.75
N GLN A 630 8.59 -14.12 26.61
CA GLN A 630 8.79 -14.24 28.05
C GLN A 630 9.07 -15.70 28.40
N VAL A 631 10.14 -15.94 29.16
CA VAL A 631 10.50 -17.25 29.69
C VAL A 631 9.77 -17.46 31.01
N LEU A 632 8.79 -18.36 31.01
CA LEU A 632 7.95 -18.68 32.17
C LEU A 632 8.24 -20.11 32.67
N PRO A 633 8.15 -20.37 33.99
CA PRO A 633 8.24 -21.73 34.51
C PRO A 633 7.03 -22.57 34.07
N GLY A 634 7.30 -23.81 33.69
CA GLY A 634 6.29 -24.80 33.29
C GLY A 634 6.62 -26.21 33.80
N ARG A 635 5.69 -27.13 33.54
CA ARG A 635 5.83 -28.56 33.81
C ARG A 635 5.77 -29.34 32.50
N ARG A 636 6.63 -30.35 32.33
CA ARG A 636 6.52 -31.32 31.24
C ARG A 636 5.23 -32.14 31.37
N SER A 637 4.58 -32.39 30.24
CA SER A 637 3.40 -33.24 30.12
C SER A 637 3.46 -33.88 28.73
N GLY A 638 4.03 -35.10 28.68
CA GLY A 638 4.63 -35.62 27.46
C GLY A 638 5.74 -34.69 26.97
N GLU A 639 5.81 -34.48 25.66
CA GLU A 639 6.78 -33.57 25.02
C GLU A 639 6.46 -32.08 25.25
N ARG A 640 5.24 -31.74 25.66
CA ARG A 640 4.77 -30.35 25.77
C ARG A 640 5.14 -29.74 27.13
N CYS A 641 5.61 -28.49 27.12
CA CYS A 641 5.83 -27.70 28.34
C CYS A 641 4.58 -26.87 28.68
N ILE A 642 3.77 -27.36 29.62
CA ILE A 642 2.51 -26.72 30.03
C ILE A 642 2.71 -25.77 31.23
N ALA A 643 1.73 -24.90 31.49
CA ALA A 643 1.75 -24.04 32.68
C ALA A 643 1.70 -24.88 33.97
N ALA A 644 2.53 -24.50 34.96
CA ALA A 644 2.45 -25.09 36.28
C ALA A 644 1.20 -24.59 37.04
N ARG A 645 0.50 -25.48 37.76
CA ARG A 645 -0.56 -25.05 38.68
C ARG A 645 0.06 -24.32 39.87
N PRO A 646 -0.47 -23.15 40.29
CA PRO A 646 0.01 -22.45 41.49
C PRO A 646 0.02 -23.34 42.73
N GLY A 647 1.00 -23.12 43.62
CA GLY A 647 1.11 -23.82 44.91
C GLY A 647 1.61 -25.28 44.88
N ARG A 648 1.59 -25.98 43.73
CA ARG A 648 2.01 -27.40 43.67
C ARG A 648 3.52 -27.54 43.43
N ARG A 649 4.23 -28.25 44.31
CA ARG A 649 5.66 -28.58 44.11
C ARG A 649 5.85 -29.39 42.81
N ILE A 650 6.79 -28.98 41.97
CA ILE A 650 7.17 -29.68 40.74
C ILE A 650 8.46 -30.46 41.00
N ALA A 651 8.44 -31.77 40.73
CA ALA A 651 9.62 -32.64 40.78
C ALA A 651 10.72 -32.11 39.84
N ALA A 652 11.98 -32.22 40.23
CA ALA A 652 13.10 -31.56 39.53
C ALA A 652 13.15 -31.91 38.02
N GLY A 653 13.03 -33.21 37.67
CA GLY A 653 13.03 -33.69 36.29
C GLY A 653 11.80 -33.31 35.44
N GLN A 654 10.74 -32.77 36.04
CA GLN A 654 9.53 -32.34 35.31
C GLN A 654 9.52 -30.83 35.00
N ARG A 655 10.54 -30.07 35.39
CA ARG A 655 10.61 -28.63 35.13
C ARG A 655 10.95 -28.36 33.66
N CYS A 656 10.34 -27.33 33.09
CA CYS A 656 10.66 -26.83 31.75
C CYS A 656 10.39 -25.32 31.64
N SER A 657 10.93 -24.70 30.61
CA SER A 657 10.70 -23.29 30.28
C SER A 657 9.65 -23.17 29.19
N ARG A 658 8.52 -22.54 29.50
CA ARG A 658 7.47 -22.21 28.52
C ARG A 658 7.75 -20.81 27.98
N LEU A 659 7.78 -20.70 26.65
CA LEU A 659 8.03 -19.45 25.94
C LEU A 659 6.69 -18.85 25.52
N LEU A 660 6.46 -17.58 25.87
CA LEU A 660 5.24 -16.87 25.53
C LEU A 660 5.61 -15.60 24.76
N ARG A 661 5.39 -15.60 23.44
CA ARG A 661 5.58 -14.42 22.57
C ARG A 661 4.83 -13.22 23.16
N ARG A 662 5.54 -12.12 23.38
CA ARG A 662 5.00 -10.85 23.90
C ARG A 662 5.00 -9.75 22.86
N ALA A 663 6.04 -9.68 22.03
CA ALA A 663 6.15 -8.68 20.97
C ALA A 663 6.97 -9.22 19.80
N THR A 664 6.81 -8.57 18.65
CA THR A 664 7.65 -8.75 17.47
C THR A 664 8.03 -7.36 16.96
N ILE A 665 9.29 -7.18 16.56
CA ILE A 665 9.75 -5.98 15.84
C ILE A 665 10.23 -6.47 14.48
N THR A 666 9.72 -5.89 13.39
CA THR A 666 10.12 -6.26 12.02
C THR A 666 10.70 -5.03 11.33
N ARG A 667 11.80 -5.19 10.61
CA ARG A 667 12.55 -4.11 9.97
C ARG A 667 13.14 -4.58 8.64
N THR A 668 13.37 -3.66 7.71
CA THR A 668 14.26 -3.88 6.57
C THR A 668 15.63 -3.32 6.94
N ASP A 669 16.66 -4.15 6.89
CA ASP A 669 18.03 -3.81 7.31
C ASP A 669 18.99 -4.06 6.14
N ALA A 670 19.93 -3.14 5.92
CA ALA A 670 21.00 -3.34 4.93
C ALA A 670 22.08 -4.34 5.41
N ALA A 671 22.93 -4.81 4.51
CA ALA A 671 24.07 -5.68 4.82
C ALA A 671 25.04 -5.03 5.84
N GLY A 672 25.71 -5.81 6.68
CA GLY A 672 26.65 -5.33 7.70
C GLY A 672 26.06 -5.29 9.11
N ASP A 673 26.72 -4.52 10.00
CA ASP A 673 26.35 -4.46 11.42
C ASP A 673 25.10 -3.58 11.63
N ARG A 674 24.19 -4.05 12.49
CA ARG A 674 22.88 -3.46 12.75
C ARG A 674 22.63 -3.30 14.24
N THR A 675 21.95 -2.21 14.60
CA THR A 675 21.59 -1.89 15.98
C THR A 675 20.14 -1.49 16.11
N VAL A 676 19.40 -2.09 17.05
CA VAL A 676 17.99 -1.78 17.32
C VAL A 676 17.81 -1.41 18.78
N VAL A 677 17.12 -0.31 19.06
CA VAL A 677 16.83 0.13 20.44
C VAL A 677 15.71 -0.74 21.02
N LEU A 678 16.03 -1.48 22.09
CA LEU A 678 15.07 -2.26 22.86
C LEU A 678 14.57 -1.42 24.05
N ARG A 679 13.25 -1.36 24.20
CA ARG A 679 12.54 -0.72 25.33
C ARG A 679 11.66 -1.76 26.03
N THR A 680 11.23 -1.48 27.25
CA THR A 680 10.22 -2.32 27.94
C THR A 680 8.81 -2.18 27.37
N THR A 681 8.55 -1.19 26.52
CA THR A 681 7.27 -0.99 25.84
C THR A 681 7.51 -0.97 24.34
N ILE A 682 6.78 -1.82 23.61
CA ILE A 682 7.00 -2.15 22.21
C ILE A 682 5.62 -2.17 21.53
N GLY A 683 5.37 -1.18 20.66
CA GLY A 683 4.01 -0.88 20.21
C GLY A 683 3.09 -0.65 21.41
N ARG A 684 1.93 -1.32 21.43
CA ARG A 684 0.96 -1.28 22.54
C ARG A 684 1.29 -2.23 23.71
N VAL A 685 2.34 -3.05 23.62
CA VAL A 685 2.67 -4.07 24.64
C VAL A 685 3.76 -3.57 25.59
N THR A 686 3.48 -3.57 26.90
CA THR A 686 4.51 -3.39 27.94
C THR A 686 4.94 -4.74 28.51
N LEU A 687 6.24 -5.02 28.46
CA LEU A 687 6.87 -6.20 29.02
C LEU A 687 6.83 -6.17 30.56
N ALA A 688 6.26 -7.21 31.16
CA ALA A 688 6.25 -7.40 32.61
C ALA A 688 7.66 -7.75 33.14
N PRO A 689 7.96 -7.56 34.45
CA PRO A 689 9.17 -8.08 35.05
C PRO A 689 9.31 -9.61 34.84
N GLY A 690 10.51 -10.07 34.49
CA GLY A 690 10.78 -11.47 34.15
C GLY A 690 11.99 -11.65 33.23
N SER A 691 12.30 -12.90 32.90
CA SER A 691 13.33 -13.26 31.93
C SER A 691 12.73 -13.39 30.53
N TYR A 692 13.52 -13.04 29.51
CA TYR A 692 13.09 -12.97 28.12
C TYR A 692 14.12 -13.61 27.17
N ARG A 693 13.62 -14.23 26.11
CA ARG A 693 14.37 -14.63 24.93
C ARG A 693 14.03 -13.67 23.78
N LEU A 694 15.06 -13.21 23.09
CA LEU A 694 14.98 -12.47 21.84
C LEU A 694 15.50 -13.38 20.72
N THR A 695 14.69 -13.65 19.71
CA THR A 695 15.04 -14.50 18.56
C THR A 695 15.00 -13.65 17.29
N ALA A 696 16.09 -13.63 16.52
CA ALA A 696 16.19 -12.91 15.26
C ALA A 696 16.24 -13.88 14.07
N VAL A 697 15.46 -13.57 13.02
CA VAL A 697 15.47 -14.26 11.72
C VAL A 697 15.51 -13.19 10.63
N ALA A 698 16.43 -13.30 9.68
CA ALA A 698 16.50 -12.45 8.49
C ALA A 698 15.90 -13.17 7.28
N THR A 699 15.19 -12.45 6.41
CA THR A 699 14.64 -13.01 5.16
C THR A 699 15.05 -12.15 3.96
N ALA A 700 15.65 -12.76 2.94
CA ALA A 700 16.07 -12.12 1.69
C ALA A 700 15.85 -13.10 0.53
N ALA A 701 15.43 -12.60 -0.65
CA ALA A 701 15.16 -13.41 -1.84
C ALA A 701 14.31 -14.68 -1.56
N GLY A 702 13.27 -14.56 -0.73
CA GLY A 702 12.40 -15.67 -0.33
C GLY A 702 13.00 -16.69 0.65
N LYS A 703 14.28 -16.58 1.02
CA LYS A 703 14.97 -17.50 1.94
C LYS A 703 15.17 -16.88 3.31
N ALA A 704 15.02 -17.68 4.36
CA ALA A 704 15.19 -17.26 5.76
C ALA A 704 16.53 -17.74 6.35
N SER A 705 17.11 -16.94 7.25
CA SER A 705 18.28 -17.30 8.02
C SER A 705 17.97 -18.39 9.06
N ALA A 706 19.00 -19.08 9.53
CA ALA A 706 18.89 -19.78 10.80
C ALA A 706 18.50 -18.78 11.92
N PRO A 707 17.65 -19.17 12.89
CA PRO A 707 17.26 -18.30 14.00
C PRO A 707 18.42 -18.15 15.00
N VAL A 708 18.84 -16.92 15.28
CA VAL A 708 19.82 -16.63 16.33
C VAL A 708 19.08 -16.11 17.56
N SER A 709 19.51 -16.49 18.77
CA SER A 709 18.84 -16.12 20.02
C SER A 709 19.79 -15.43 21.01
N ALA A 710 19.26 -14.43 21.72
CA ALA A 710 19.88 -13.77 22.87
C ALA A 710 18.88 -13.72 24.04
N THR A 711 19.36 -13.45 25.26
CA THR A 711 18.50 -13.33 26.45
C THR A 711 18.66 -11.97 27.13
N PHE A 712 17.60 -11.53 27.80
CA PHE A 712 17.60 -10.34 28.64
C PHE A 712 16.58 -10.49 29.78
N ARG A 713 16.59 -9.55 30.73
CA ARG A 713 15.69 -9.52 31.88
C ARG A 713 15.03 -8.16 31.98
N VAL A 714 13.74 -8.13 32.32
CA VAL A 714 13.05 -6.92 32.76
C VAL A 714 12.91 -6.99 34.27
N VAL A 715 13.29 -5.93 34.99
CA VAL A 715 13.17 -5.83 36.44
C VAL A 715 12.25 -4.65 36.81
N ALA A 716 11.57 -4.77 37.95
CA ALA A 716 10.85 -3.65 38.52
C ALA A 716 11.83 -2.51 38.85
N PRO A 717 11.41 -1.23 38.74
CA PRO A 717 12.21 -0.14 39.29
C PRO A 717 12.40 -0.36 40.79
N ARG A 718 13.61 -0.07 41.31
CA ARG A 718 13.78 0.10 42.75
C ARG A 718 12.89 1.28 43.18
N ARG A 719 12.18 1.11 44.31
CA ARG A 719 11.48 2.22 44.97
C ARG A 719 12.50 3.19 45.54
#